data_AF-A0A6A5VNE8-F1
#
_entry.id   AF-A0A6A5VNE8-F1
#
_cell.length_a   1.000
_cell.length_b   1.000
_cell.length_c   1.000
_cell.angle_alpha   90.00
_cell.angle_beta   90.00
_cell.angle_gamma   90.00
#
_symmetry.space_group_name_H-M   'P 1'
#
loop_
_entity.id
_entity.type
_entity.pdbx_description
1 polymer ?
#
loop_
_entity_poly.entity_id
_entity_poly.type
_entity_poly.pdbx_seq_one_letter_code
_entity_poly.pdbx_strand_id
1 'polypeptide(L)'
;MVGKKSGRAQLREEGLARTDNNLEQTTWPVVPMINQKNYYTEFLKRDEQYLAVRYPQEEERARMVREARDKDRALAKGVSTEAAEEAGEEAGVSYSRDDPSKLIVLHVGSQNLRIGLGSDALPKAVPMVIARRWKESESEENDGEPSPKRLKLEGALPADALPEKWFGEDFADQYMAMSSELRTRMRQNKRRVLPNSKDLVTNFNRRTPPDIISEHNDMDRIDWTELPKDPSKAPDYFTGQAALRIPEHSTPRYKLFWPIRNGTFNETDYTGRIQLYHDLSKILEEAFKTQLGITRLKDLANYKCVFIIPDLYERVYVTMMLDILMRDLGLGKVSLQQESLSATFGAGYGIACVVDLGAQKSSICCVDEGLCVEESRVNLKMGGADVTDTFIKMMLYGHFPYSDMNLKRRYDFLLAEELKQKFCSMDEDSVTVKTWDFHLRASGQDTRKYTFKTYDETMLSVMGFFKPSIFDHSKKLEGRRKVVPRSVDLYDGSPNDPISQAQIAIIDIAAGKLPNGVHESSGTPAVASTPQRPGQLNPLNRLNDNETPRSSVAGSPAPEGISTPNPDRDTPMADGEQPLIFRDPVLEKTKIAEERDRTLPVVPLDQAILESATQGARGDERKMRDFLGGIMLIGGASKTPGLREFLEFRLRELRPNYGKEILVGPPPREFDPQVVIWKGGSVFGRLSPAGNDSWISKYEYDMLGSRLLNNKCMFAW
;
A
#
# COMPACT_ATOMS: atom_id res chain seq x y z
N MET A 1 81.86 -40.43 -0.60
CA MET A 1 80.40 -40.65 -0.70
C MET A 1 79.75 -40.21 0.61
N VAL A 2 79.08 -39.07 0.59
CA VAL A 2 78.08 -38.66 1.61
C VAL A 2 76.92 -38.10 0.78
N GLY A 3 75.77 -38.75 0.90
CA GLY A 3 74.73 -38.82 -0.12
C GLY A 3 73.94 -37.54 -0.35
N LYS A 4 73.53 -37.32 -1.61
CA LYS A 4 72.53 -36.32 -1.97
C LYS A 4 71.23 -36.60 -1.19
N LYS A 5 70.81 -35.67 -0.32
CA LYS A 5 69.47 -35.69 0.27
C LYS A 5 68.44 -35.53 -0.85
N SER A 6 67.34 -36.29 -0.77
CA SER A 6 66.20 -36.16 -1.68
C SER A 6 65.56 -34.79 -1.52
N GLY A 7 65.23 -34.10 -2.62
CA GLY A 7 64.63 -32.76 -2.60
C GLY A 7 63.32 -32.67 -1.81
N ARG A 8 62.63 -33.80 -1.63
CA ARG A 8 61.42 -33.90 -0.81
C ARG A 8 61.67 -33.77 0.70
N ALA A 9 62.88 -34.12 1.16
CA ALA A 9 63.28 -33.94 2.56
C ALA A 9 63.64 -32.49 2.87
N GLN A 10 64.27 -31.79 1.90
CA GLN A 10 64.60 -30.36 2.00
C GLN A 10 63.34 -29.49 2.11
N LEU A 11 62.33 -29.77 1.28
CA LEU A 11 61.04 -29.07 1.32
C LEU A 11 60.27 -29.24 2.64
N ARG A 12 60.57 -30.28 3.43
CA ARG A 12 59.93 -30.54 4.73
C ARG A 12 60.64 -29.82 5.88
N GLU A 13 61.97 -29.68 5.83
CA GLU A 13 62.75 -28.88 6.80
C GLU A 13 62.50 -27.37 6.61
N GLU A 14 62.26 -26.91 5.37
CA GLU A 14 62.02 -25.49 5.03
C GLU A 14 60.54 -25.06 5.17
N GLY A 15 59.64 -25.95 5.61
CA GLY A 15 58.22 -25.61 5.84
C GLY A 15 57.37 -25.40 4.57
N LEU A 16 57.90 -25.72 3.38
CA LEU A 16 57.24 -25.56 2.08
C LEU A 16 56.49 -26.81 1.60
N ALA A 17 56.36 -27.84 2.45
CA ALA A 17 55.64 -29.05 2.12
C ALA A 17 54.11 -28.79 2.13
N ARG A 18 53.45 -28.94 0.96
CA ARG A 18 51.99 -28.96 0.85
C ARG A 18 51.42 -30.12 1.69
N THR A 19 50.70 -29.78 2.76
CA THR A 19 49.78 -30.69 3.44
C THR A 19 48.37 -30.38 2.94
N ASP A 20 47.69 -31.38 2.38
CA ASP A 20 46.26 -31.28 2.05
C ASP A 20 45.49 -31.14 3.36
N ASN A 21 45.00 -29.93 3.63
CA ASN A 21 44.05 -29.69 4.70
C ASN A 21 42.66 -29.91 4.07
N ASN A 22 42.00 -31.02 4.41
CA ASN A 22 40.66 -31.44 3.93
C ASN A 22 39.54 -30.40 4.22
N LEU A 23 39.63 -29.23 3.61
CA LEU A 23 38.61 -28.19 3.60
C LEU A 23 38.14 -28.03 2.16
N GLU A 24 36.82 -28.09 1.95
CA GLU A 24 36.22 -27.79 0.65
C GLU A 24 36.51 -26.33 0.29
N GLN A 25 37.05 -26.10 -0.91
CA GLN A 25 37.54 -24.77 -1.33
C GLN A 25 36.43 -23.77 -1.69
N THR A 26 35.15 -24.15 -1.64
CA THR A 26 34.03 -23.26 -2.01
C THR A 26 32.73 -23.63 -1.31
N THR A 27 31.98 -22.64 -0.83
CA THR A 27 30.59 -22.76 -0.34
C THR A 27 29.53 -22.83 -1.46
N TRP A 28 29.95 -22.96 -2.72
CA TRP A 28 29.03 -23.04 -3.85
C TRP A 28 28.42 -24.45 -3.96
N PRO A 29 27.09 -24.58 -4.04
CA PRO A 29 26.46 -25.88 -4.21
C PRO A 29 26.88 -26.50 -5.54
N VAL A 30 27.39 -27.74 -5.49
CA VAL A 30 27.75 -28.51 -6.69
C VAL A 30 26.46 -28.82 -7.44
N VAL A 31 26.28 -28.21 -8.61
CA VAL A 31 25.12 -28.44 -9.46
C VAL A 31 25.20 -29.86 -10.03
N PRO A 32 24.22 -30.75 -9.74
CA PRO A 32 24.23 -32.10 -10.30
C PRO A 32 24.03 -32.03 -11.82
N MET A 33 24.72 -32.92 -12.55
CA MET A 33 24.59 -32.98 -14.01
C MET A 33 23.16 -33.35 -14.40
N ILE A 34 22.57 -32.50 -15.23
CA ILE A 34 21.20 -32.61 -15.72
C ILE A 34 21.04 -33.87 -16.58
N ASN A 35 20.01 -34.68 -16.27
CA ASN A 35 19.64 -35.84 -17.08
C ASN A 35 18.92 -35.37 -18.36
N GLN A 36 19.61 -35.48 -19.50
CA GLN A 36 19.24 -34.84 -20.77
C GLN A 36 18.04 -35.47 -21.51
N LYS A 37 17.47 -36.59 -21.02
CA LYS A 37 16.48 -37.36 -21.80
C LYS A 37 15.02 -36.90 -21.71
N ASN A 38 14.66 -36.06 -20.74
CA ASN A 38 13.26 -35.62 -20.55
C ASN A 38 13.16 -34.09 -20.40
N TYR A 39 13.56 -33.33 -21.42
CA TYR A 39 13.31 -31.89 -21.46
C TYR A 39 12.10 -31.57 -22.33
N TYR A 40 10.98 -31.20 -21.70
CA TYR A 40 10.06 -30.22 -22.28
C TYR A 40 10.64 -28.85 -21.94
N THR A 41 11.33 -28.23 -22.89
CA THR A 41 11.88 -26.88 -22.71
C THR A 41 10.77 -25.83 -22.89
N GLU A 42 10.31 -25.22 -21.81
CA GLU A 42 9.93 -23.79 -21.83
C GLU A 42 11.17 -22.87 -21.80
N PHE A 43 12.37 -23.47 -21.89
CA PHE A 43 13.68 -22.83 -21.79
C PHE A 43 14.18 -22.24 -23.12
N LEU A 44 13.31 -21.58 -23.90
CA LEU A 44 13.82 -20.53 -24.79
C LEU A 44 14.02 -19.29 -23.91
N LYS A 45 15.27 -19.01 -23.54
CA LYS A 45 15.66 -17.73 -22.94
C LYS A 45 15.11 -16.62 -23.86
N ARG A 46 14.10 -15.89 -23.39
CA ARG A 46 13.42 -14.86 -24.18
C ARG A 46 14.39 -13.70 -24.39
N ASP A 47 14.38 -13.09 -25.57
CA ASP A 47 15.24 -11.92 -25.87
C ASP A 47 15.09 -10.81 -24.82
N GLU A 48 13.90 -10.67 -24.22
CA GLU A 48 13.60 -9.74 -23.13
C GLU A 48 14.55 -9.91 -21.91
N GLN A 49 14.94 -11.14 -21.58
CA GLN A 49 15.87 -11.42 -20.47
C GLN A 49 17.32 -11.05 -20.82
N TYR A 50 17.72 -11.19 -22.08
CA TYR A 50 19.03 -10.74 -22.55
C TYR A 50 19.12 -9.22 -22.59
N LEU A 51 18.03 -8.54 -22.98
CA LEU A 51 17.95 -7.08 -23.04
C LEU A 51 18.12 -6.46 -21.65
N ALA A 52 17.45 -6.99 -20.63
CA ALA A 52 17.56 -6.49 -19.26
C ALA A 52 18.99 -6.54 -18.67
N VAL A 53 19.82 -7.50 -19.12
CA VAL A 53 21.22 -7.65 -18.68
C VAL A 53 22.19 -6.88 -19.59
N ARG A 54 21.92 -6.88 -20.91
CA ARG A 54 22.79 -6.29 -21.92
C ARG A 54 22.72 -4.76 -21.92
N TYR A 55 21.55 -4.18 -21.68
CA TYR A 55 21.40 -2.72 -21.71
C TYR A 55 22.15 -2.00 -20.60
N PRO A 56 22.12 -2.45 -19.34
CA PRO A 56 23.00 -1.88 -18.31
C PRO A 56 24.47 -1.91 -18.73
N GLN A 57 24.94 -3.01 -19.32
CA GLN A 57 26.32 -3.14 -19.80
C GLN A 57 26.64 -2.22 -20.99
N GLU A 58 25.70 -2.05 -21.92
CA GLU A 58 25.85 -1.13 -23.05
C GLU A 58 25.78 0.33 -22.59
N GLU A 59 24.96 0.66 -21.58
CA GLU A 59 24.88 1.99 -20.97
C GLU A 59 26.17 2.31 -20.20
N GLU A 60 26.73 1.35 -19.46
CA GLU A 60 28.06 1.48 -18.84
C GLU A 60 29.17 1.68 -19.87
N ARG A 61 29.10 0.96 -20.99
CA ARG A 61 30.05 1.11 -22.08
C ARG A 61 29.91 2.46 -22.77
N ALA A 62 28.69 2.93 -23.00
CA ALA A 62 28.41 4.25 -23.55
C ALA A 62 28.85 5.37 -22.59
N ARG A 63 28.71 5.16 -21.27
CA ARG A 63 29.24 6.05 -20.23
C ARG A 63 30.76 6.16 -20.32
N MET A 64 31.47 5.04 -20.33
CA MET A 64 32.94 5.02 -20.47
C MET A 64 33.40 5.74 -21.75
N VAL A 65 32.69 5.55 -22.86
CA VAL A 65 33.00 6.24 -24.14
C VAL A 65 32.77 7.75 -24.04
N ARG A 66 31.73 8.19 -23.33
CA ARG A 66 31.42 9.61 -23.15
C ARG A 66 32.39 10.31 -22.21
N GLU A 67 32.75 9.67 -21.11
CA GLU A 67 33.79 10.13 -20.17
C GLU A 67 35.14 10.30 -20.89
N ALA A 68 35.53 9.31 -21.69
CA ALA A 68 36.73 9.40 -22.51
C ALA A 68 36.68 10.58 -23.50
N ARG A 69 35.52 10.82 -24.13
CA ARG A 69 35.33 11.92 -25.09
C ARG A 69 35.36 13.30 -24.43
N ASP A 70 34.77 13.44 -23.24
CA ASP A 70 34.77 14.70 -22.50
C ASP A 70 36.18 15.00 -21.94
N LYS A 71 36.93 13.97 -21.50
CA LYS A 71 38.35 14.06 -21.14
C LYS A 71 39.20 14.56 -22.32
N ASP A 72 39.03 13.97 -23.50
CA ASP A 72 39.71 14.41 -24.74
C ASP A 72 39.36 15.86 -25.11
N ARG A 73 38.11 16.27 -24.91
CA ARG A 73 37.65 17.64 -25.18
C ARG A 73 38.25 18.66 -24.21
N ALA A 74 38.47 18.28 -22.95
CA ALA A 74 39.13 19.11 -21.95
C ALA A 74 40.62 19.27 -22.27
N LEU A 75 41.31 18.19 -22.63
CA LEU A 75 42.71 18.21 -23.09
C LEU A 75 42.90 19.09 -24.33
N ALA A 76 41.98 19.01 -25.31
CA ALA A 76 42.02 19.83 -26.51
C ALA A 76 41.84 21.33 -26.27
N LYS A 77 41.31 21.74 -25.09
CA LYS A 77 41.17 23.14 -24.68
C LYS A 77 42.39 23.67 -23.91
N GLY A 78 43.48 22.91 -23.83
CA GLY A 78 44.72 23.33 -23.17
C GLY A 78 44.69 23.23 -21.65
N VAL A 79 43.75 22.46 -21.10
CA VAL A 79 43.72 22.09 -19.67
C VAL A 79 44.83 21.07 -19.41
N SER A 80 45.56 21.20 -18.30
CA SER A 80 46.63 20.25 -17.93
C SER A 80 46.08 18.83 -17.80
N THR A 81 46.93 17.81 -17.98
CA THR A 81 46.51 16.40 -17.88
C THR A 81 45.86 16.07 -16.54
N GLU A 82 46.37 16.62 -15.44
CA GLU A 82 45.78 16.47 -14.09
C GLU A 82 44.42 17.17 -13.99
N ALA A 83 44.27 18.39 -14.52
CA ALA A 83 42.99 19.12 -14.49
C ALA A 83 41.98 18.60 -15.53
N ALA A 84 42.42 17.89 -16.58
CA ALA A 84 41.56 17.21 -17.53
C ALA A 84 41.14 15.82 -17.03
N GLU A 85 41.96 15.18 -16.19
CA GLU A 85 41.58 14.05 -15.36
C GLU A 85 40.56 14.47 -14.31
N GLU A 86 40.80 15.55 -13.58
CA GLU A 86 39.80 16.12 -12.66
C GLU A 86 38.56 16.64 -13.39
N ALA A 87 38.63 17.18 -14.61
CA ALA A 87 37.44 17.64 -15.35
C ALA A 87 36.68 16.49 -16.03
N GLY A 88 37.37 15.44 -16.46
CA GLY A 88 36.77 14.21 -16.97
C GLY A 88 36.16 13.37 -15.86
N GLU A 89 36.82 13.34 -14.69
CA GLU A 89 36.27 12.82 -13.45
C GLU A 89 35.16 13.75 -12.94
N GLU A 90 35.26 15.06 -12.84
CA GLU A 90 34.17 15.94 -12.40
C GLU A 90 32.98 15.93 -13.38
N ALA A 91 33.20 15.84 -14.69
CA ALA A 91 32.11 15.66 -15.67
C ALA A 91 31.50 14.25 -15.54
N GLY A 92 32.29 13.19 -15.38
CA GLY A 92 31.80 11.82 -15.14
C GLY A 92 31.18 11.61 -13.75
N VAL A 93 31.69 12.28 -12.72
CA VAL A 93 31.33 12.26 -11.29
C VAL A 93 30.15 13.19 -11.01
N SER A 94 29.97 14.28 -11.77
CA SER A 94 28.73 15.07 -11.74
C SER A 94 27.52 14.30 -12.29
N TYR A 95 27.75 13.27 -13.11
CA TYR A 95 26.72 12.32 -13.54
C TYR A 95 26.73 10.99 -12.75
N SER A 96 27.73 10.74 -11.88
CA SER A 96 27.92 9.42 -11.21
C SER A 96 28.10 9.43 -9.69
N ARG A 97 28.16 10.56 -8.99
CA ARG A 97 27.54 10.58 -7.66
C ARG A 97 26.03 10.56 -7.89
N ASP A 98 25.30 9.64 -7.26
CA ASP A 98 23.85 9.71 -7.17
C ASP A 98 23.48 11.06 -6.57
N ASP A 99 23.35 12.08 -7.42
CA ASP A 99 23.07 13.43 -7.01
C ASP A 99 21.65 13.41 -6.45
N PRO A 100 21.48 13.52 -5.11
CA PRO A 100 20.18 13.44 -4.50
C PRO A 100 19.28 14.60 -4.98
N SER A 101 19.83 15.65 -5.59
CA SER A 101 19.09 16.74 -6.22
C SER A 101 18.37 16.35 -7.51
N LYS A 102 18.78 15.24 -8.16
CA LYS A 102 18.18 14.67 -9.37
C LYS A 102 17.35 13.41 -9.13
N LEU A 103 17.26 13.00 -7.87
CA LEU A 103 16.32 11.98 -7.42
C LEU A 103 15.00 12.66 -7.05
N ILE A 104 13.88 12.14 -7.51
CA ILE A 104 12.54 12.54 -7.12
C ILE A 104 11.90 11.35 -6.42
N VAL A 105 11.18 11.61 -5.33
CA VAL A 105 10.39 10.58 -4.66
C VAL A 105 8.93 10.98 -4.70
N LEU A 106 8.11 10.08 -5.24
CA LEU A 106 6.68 10.29 -5.47
C LEU A 106 5.87 9.27 -4.68
N HIS A 107 5.08 9.75 -3.72
CA HIS A 107 4.18 8.92 -2.93
C HIS A 107 2.75 9.46 -3.06
N VAL A 108 1.91 8.72 -3.77
CA VAL A 108 0.55 9.13 -4.10
C VAL A 108 -0.43 8.57 -3.07
N GLY A 109 -1.15 9.44 -2.37
CA GLY A 109 -2.24 9.07 -1.47
C GLY A 109 -3.61 9.51 -2.00
N SER A 110 -4.70 9.00 -1.41
CA SER A 110 -6.07 9.35 -1.82
C SER A 110 -6.42 10.81 -1.57
N GLN A 111 -5.91 11.40 -0.48
CA GLN A 111 -6.15 12.81 -0.13
C GLN A 111 -4.97 13.71 -0.50
N ASN A 112 -3.73 13.21 -0.37
CA ASN A 112 -2.52 14.01 -0.54
C ASN A 112 -1.48 13.25 -1.36
N LEU A 113 -0.91 13.95 -2.34
CA LEU A 113 0.34 13.64 -3.02
C LEU A 113 1.51 14.13 -2.17
N ARG A 114 2.52 13.28 -1.97
CA ARG A 114 3.80 13.66 -1.39
C ARG A 114 4.88 13.58 -2.46
N ILE A 115 5.53 14.71 -2.73
CA ILE A 115 6.54 14.86 -3.75
C ILE A 115 7.72 15.66 -3.19
N GLY A 116 8.94 15.31 -3.57
CA GLY A 116 10.13 16.04 -3.16
C GLY A 116 11.36 15.52 -3.87
N LEU A 117 12.46 16.28 -3.79
CA LEU A 117 13.76 15.81 -4.22
C LEU A 117 14.34 14.85 -3.18
N GLY A 118 15.19 13.94 -3.62
CA GLY A 118 15.94 13.05 -2.75
C GLY A 118 16.64 13.86 -1.68
N SER A 119 17.25 14.99 -2.03
CA SER A 119 17.96 15.92 -1.14
C SER A 119 17.10 16.61 -0.07
N ASP A 120 15.78 16.63 -0.23
CA ASP A 120 14.90 17.36 0.69
C ASP A 120 14.80 16.67 2.06
N ALA A 121 14.74 17.47 3.12
CA ALA A 121 14.57 16.94 4.48
C ALA A 121 13.15 16.39 4.72
N LEU A 122 12.15 16.98 4.07
CA LEU A 122 10.73 16.64 4.17
C LEU A 122 10.07 16.78 2.79
N PRO A 123 9.10 15.91 2.45
CA PRO A 123 8.33 16.06 1.23
C PRO A 123 7.46 17.32 1.26
N LYS A 124 7.11 17.81 0.07
CA LYS A 124 5.97 18.71 -0.12
C LYS A 124 4.69 17.88 -0.19
N ALA A 125 3.66 18.31 0.52
CA ALA A 125 2.34 17.69 0.52
C ALA A 125 1.36 18.56 -0.27
N VAL A 126 0.74 18.00 -1.30
CA VAL A 126 -0.24 18.67 -2.17
C VAL A 126 -1.52 17.86 -2.18
N PRO A 127 -2.71 18.46 -2.05
CA PRO A 127 -3.97 17.72 -2.20
C PRO A 127 -4.04 16.99 -3.56
N MET A 128 -4.42 15.71 -3.55
CA MET A 128 -4.52 14.87 -4.75
C MET A 128 -5.86 15.09 -5.46
N VAL A 129 -6.09 16.33 -5.89
CA VAL A 129 -7.39 16.79 -6.41
C VAL A 129 -7.21 17.76 -7.57
N ILE A 130 -8.17 17.72 -8.50
CA ILE A 130 -8.30 18.68 -9.60
C ILE A 130 -9.72 19.23 -9.63
N ALA A 131 -9.88 20.55 -9.70
CA ALA A 131 -11.14 21.20 -10.01
C ALA A 131 -11.23 21.40 -11.52
N ARG A 132 -12.36 21.04 -12.13
CA ARG A 132 -12.67 21.33 -13.55
C ARG A 132 -13.94 22.15 -13.67
N ARG A 133 -14.02 23.00 -14.69
CA ARG A 133 -15.28 23.68 -15.04
C ARG A 133 -16.40 22.66 -15.19
N TRP A 134 -17.52 22.92 -14.54
CA TRP A 134 -18.64 21.99 -14.48
C TRP A 134 -19.98 22.72 -14.47
N LYS A 135 -21.08 21.98 -14.56
CA LYS A 135 -22.45 22.53 -14.54
C LYS A 135 -22.86 23.03 -13.15
N GLU A 136 -22.39 22.37 -12.10
CA GLU A 136 -22.78 22.58 -10.70
C GLU A 136 -21.59 22.24 -9.77
N SER A 137 -21.60 22.76 -8.54
CA SER A 137 -20.63 22.36 -7.52
C SER A 137 -21.03 21.03 -6.85
N GLU A 138 -20.12 20.45 -6.07
CA GLU A 138 -20.36 19.18 -5.35
C GLU A 138 -21.53 19.28 -4.39
N SER A 139 -21.72 20.44 -3.76
CA SER A 139 -22.79 20.66 -2.79
C SER A 139 -24.15 20.82 -3.46
N GLU A 140 -24.19 21.10 -4.77
CA GLU A 140 -25.41 21.23 -5.58
C GLU A 140 -25.84 19.85 -6.16
N GLU A 141 -24.94 18.86 -6.24
CA GLU A 141 -25.25 17.52 -6.79
C GLU A 141 -26.27 16.73 -5.95
N ASN A 142 -27.10 15.93 -6.64
CA ASN A 142 -28.20 15.14 -6.08
C ASN A 142 -29.21 16.01 -5.32
N ASP A 143 -29.71 17.05 -6.00
CA ASP A 143 -30.67 18.03 -5.45
C ASP A 143 -30.20 18.68 -4.14
N GLY A 144 -28.89 18.86 -3.98
CA GLY A 144 -28.28 19.45 -2.80
C GLY A 144 -28.33 18.57 -1.54
N GLU A 145 -28.47 17.23 -1.67
CA GLU A 145 -28.46 16.33 -0.51
C GLU A 145 -27.12 16.46 0.26
N PRO A 146 -27.13 16.82 1.56
CA PRO A 146 -25.92 17.06 2.31
C PRO A 146 -25.17 15.76 2.61
N SER A 147 -23.86 15.89 2.85
CA SER A 147 -23.04 14.82 3.45
C SER A 147 -22.60 15.25 4.85
N PRO A 148 -22.79 14.43 5.90
CA PRO A 148 -23.43 13.13 5.85
C PRO A 148 -24.93 13.19 5.54
N LYS A 149 -25.46 12.13 4.93
CA LYS A 149 -26.86 12.06 4.48
C LYS A 149 -27.81 12.17 5.68
N ARG A 150 -28.84 13.01 5.53
CA ARG A 150 -29.85 13.28 6.57
C ARG A 150 -31.21 12.77 6.11
N LEU A 151 -31.84 11.91 6.91
CA LEU A 151 -33.19 11.38 6.63
C LEU A 151 -34.23 12.50 6.68
N LYS A 152 -35.11 12.54 5.68
CA LYS A 152 -36.26 13.45 5.66
C LYS A 152 -37.36 12.86 6.53
N LEU A 153 -37.76 13.56 7.58
CA LEU A 153 -38.88 13.16 8.45
C LEU A 153 -40.20 13.64 7.84
N GLU A 154 -41.13 12.74 7.56
CA GLU A 154 -42.49 13.11 7.17
C GLU A 154 -43.34 13.43 8.41
N GLY A 155 -43.98 14.61 8.42
CA GLY A 155 -44.98 14.98 9.43
C GLY A 155 -44.44 15.71 10.68
N ALA A 156 -44.70 17.02 10.71
CA ALA A 156 -44.80 17.90 11.89
C ALA A 156 -43.59 18.02 12.84
N LEU A 157 -42.52 18.67 12.34
CA LEU A 157 -41.61 19.63 12.99
C LEU A 157 -40.67 20.10 11.85
N PRO A 158 -39.98 21.27 11.92
CA PRO A 158 -38.90 21.52 10.98
C PRO A 158 -37.94 20.33 11.05
N ALA A 159 -37.61 19.68 9.93
CA ALA A 159 -36.68 18.55 9.91
C ALA A 159 -35.32 18.91 10.57
N ASP A 160 -35.01 20.21 10.62
CA ASP A 160 -33.86 20.81 11.30
C ASP A 160 -33.93 20.76 12.84
N ALA A 161 -35.08 20.38 13.42
CA ALA A 161 -35.34 20.47 14.86
C ALA A 161 -34.99 19.21 15.66
N LEU A 162 -34.70 18.07 15.01
CA LEU A 162 -34.38 16.78 15.66
C LEU A 162 -33.15 16.11 15.02
N PRO A 163 -31.92 16.62 15.28
CA PRO A 163 -30.68 16.03 14.78
C PRO A 163 -30.49 14.56 15.18
N GLU A 164 -31.09 14.11 16.27
CA GLU A 164 -31.01 12.72 16.76
C GLU A 164 -31.62 11.71 15.79
N LYS A 165 -32.51 12.16 14.89
CA LYS A 165 -33.19 11.29 13.91
C LYS A 165 -32.58 11.33 12.51
N TRP A 166 -31.60 12.21 12.25
CA TRP A 166 -31.06 12.40 10.90
C TRP A 166 -30.35 11.18 10.33
N PHE A 167 -29.76 10.32 11.16
CA PHE A 167 -28.89 9.23 10.71
C PHE A 167 -29.51 7.83 10.88
N GLY A 168 -30.79 7.75 11.23
CA GLY A 168 -31.52 6.50 11.43
C GLY A 168 -31.32 5.88 12.82
N GLU A 169 -32.20 4.93 13.15
CA GLU A 169 -32.19 4.24 14.45
C GLU A 169 -30.96 3.34 14.62
N ASP A 170 -30.53 2.66 13.56
CA ASP A 170 -29.34 1.78 13.58
C ASP A 170 -28.08 2.52 14.04
N PHE A 171 -27.85 3.75 13.55
CA PHE A 171 -26.70 4.56 13.98
C PHE A 171 -26.85 4.97 15.44
N ALA A 172 -28.04 5.42 15.84
CA ALA A 172 -28.31 5.86 17.21
C ALA A 172 -28.09 4.70 18.20
N ASP A 173 -28.58 3.51 17.89
CA ASP A 173 -28.44 2.31 18.72
C ASP A 173 -26.98 1.89 18.84
N GLN A 174 -26.24 1.84 17.74
CA GLN A 174 -24.80 1.54 17.77
C GLN A 174 -24.02 2.58 18.58
N TYR A 175 -24.30 3.87 18.38
CA TYR A 175 -23.64 4.94 19.11
C TYR A 175 -23.93 4.88 20.62
N MET A 176 -25.18 4.60 21.00
CA MET A 176 -25.57 4.46 22.41
C MET A 176 -24.97 3.20 23.04
N ALA A 177 -24.91 2.09 22.32
CA ALA A 177 -24.24 0.87 22.76
C ALA A 177 -22.75 1.12 23.01
N MET A 178 -22.05 1.78 22.07
CA MET A 178 -20.65 2.15 22.23
C MET A 178 -20.42 3.08 23.43
N SER A 179 -21.29 4.07 23.64
CA SER A 179 -21.26 4.95 24.81
C SER A 179 -21.47 4.18 26.13
N SER A 180 -22.40 3.23 26.16
CA SER A 180 -22.66 2.39 27.33
C SER A 180 -21.45 1.51 27.69
N GLU A 181 -20.84 0.90 26.68
CA GLU A 181 -19.62 0.09 26.85
C GLU A 181 -18.45 0.93 27.34
N LEU A 182 -18.23 2.13 26.76
CA LEU A 182 -17.20 3.04 27.20
C LEU A 182 -17.39 3.43 28.68
N ARG A 183 -18.62 3.75 29.10
CA ARG A 183 -18.91 4.04 30.52
C ARG A 183 -18.59 2.86 31.42
N THR A 184 -18.90 1.64 30.98
CA THR A 184 -18.62 0.40 31.73
C THR A 184 -17.11 0.19 31.87
N ARG A 185 -16.38 0.33 30.76
CA ARG A 185 -14.91 0.23 30.72
C ARG A 185 -14.24 1.30 31.59
N MET A 186 -14.69 2.56 31.53
CA MET A 186 -14.17 3.63 32.38
C MET A 186 -14.38 3.33 33.87
N ARG A 187 -15.53 2.77 34.26
CA ARG A 187 -15.77 2.35 35.66
C ARG A 187 -14.86 1.19 36.09
N GLN A 188 -14.65 0.21 35.22
CA GLN A 188 -13.72 -0.90 35.47
C GLN A 188 -12.29 -0.40 35.65
N ASN A 189 -11.88 0.60 34.85
CA ASN A 189 -10.60 1.28 34.95
C ASN A 189 -10.54 2.34 36.08
N LYS A 190 -11.56 2.37 36.97
CA LYS A 190 -11.67 3.31 38.10
C LYS A 190 -11.61 4.80 37.70
N ARG A 191 -11.96 5.13 36.46
CA ARG A 191 -12.05 6.50 35.97
C ARG A 191 -13.40 7.13 36.34
N ARG A 192 -13.41 8.44 36.56
CA ARG A 192 -14.62 9.17 36.96
C ARG A 192 -15.55 9.37 35.78
N VAL A 193 -16.77 8.83 35.87
CA VAL A 193 -17.84 9.04 34.87
C VAL A 193 -18.87 10.00 35.45
N LEU A 194 -18.99 11.20 34.87
CA LEU A 194 -19.98 12.19 35.29
C LEU A 194 -21.38 11.83 34.75
N PRO A 195 -22.43 11.82 35.59
CA PRO A 195 -23.80 11.60 35.12
C PRO A 195 -24.24 12.77 34.24
N ASN A 196 -25.14 12.49 33.29
CA ASN A 196 -25.76 13.50 32.41
C ASN A 196 -24.79 14.36 31.57
N SER A 197 -23.58 13.85 31.31
CA SER A 197 -22.57 14.57 30.50
C SER A 197 -23.06 14.88 29.09
N LYS A 198 -23.79 13.94 28.45
CA LYS A 198 -24.39 14.16 27.12
C LYS A 198 -25.44 15.27 27.14
N ASP A 199 -26.34 15.28 28.12
CA ASP A 199 -27.36 16.32 28.24
C ASP A 199 -26.74 17.70 28.47
N LEU A 200 -25.64 17.77 29.23
CA LEU A 200 -24.91 19.02 29.45
C LEU A 200 -24.32 19.57 28.14
N VAL A 201 -23.74 18.70 27.31
CA VAL A 201 -23.21 19.05 25.99
C VAL A 201 -24.34 19.54 25.07
N THR A 202 -25.40 18.75 24.92
CA THR A 202 -26.55 19.07 24.06
C THR A 202 -27.20 20.39 24.46
N ASN A 203 -27.44 20.61 25.76
CA ASN A 203 -28.08 21.84 26.26
C ASN A 203 -27.22 23.09 26.03
N PHE A 204 -25.89 22.96 26.14
CA PHE A 204 -24.99 24.08 25.87
C PHE A 204 -24.93 24.39 24.37
N ASN A 205 -24.69 23.36 23.54
CA ASN A 205 -24.51 23.52 22.10
C ASN A 205 -25.77 24.09 21.43
N ARG A 206 -26.96 23.64 21.84
CA ARG A 206 -28.25 24.14 21.31
C ARG A 206 -28.49 25.64 21.58
N ARG A 207 -27.89 26.21 22.62
CA ARG A 207 -28.17 27.59 23.09
C ARG A 207 -27.09 28.60 22.73
N THR A 208 -25.97 28.17 22.16
CA THR A 208 -24.80 29.03 21.96
C THR A 208 -24.76 29.58 20.53
N PRO A 209 -25.07 30.88 20.31
CA PRO A 209 -24.91 31.50 19.01
C PRO A 209 -23.42 31.74 18.68
N PRO A 210 -23.07 31.89 17.39
CA PRO A 210 -21.72 32.28 17.00
C PRO A 210 -21.46 33.77 17.22
N ASP A 211 -20.20 34.10 17.52
CA ASP A 211 -19.68 35.47 17.45
C ASP A 211 -19.24 35.79 16.02
N ILE A 212 -19.56 36.99 15.53
CA ILE A 212 -19.20 37.42 14.17
C ILE A 212 -17.95 38.30 14.22
N ILE A 213 -16.94 37.91 13.45
CA ILE A 213 -15.68 38.64 13.29
C ILE A 213 -15.63 39.13 11.84
N SER A 214 -15.53 40.45 11.64
CA SER A 214 -15.43 41.00 10.29
C SER A 214 -14.18 40.47 9.58
N GLU A 215 -14.27 40.28 8.27
CA GLU A 215 -13.17 39.70 7.48
C GLU A 215 -11.85 40.47 7.61
N HIS A 216 -11.90 41.80 7.80
CA HIS A 216 -10.72 42.64 8.01
C HIS A 216 -10.01 42.38 9.36
N ASN A 217 -10.75 41.91 10.36
CA ASN A 217 -10.24 41.67 11.71
C ASN A 217 -9.76 40.22 11.92
N ASP A 218 -9.99 39.32 10.94
CA ASP A 218 -9.54 37.94 11.00
C ASP A 218 -8.07 37.83 10.58
N MET A 219 -7.18 37.62 11.56
CA MET A 219 -5.75 37.47 11.30
C MET A 219 -5.42 36.23 10.46
N ASP A 220 -6.23 35.19 10.56
CA ASP A 220 -6.01 33.90 9.87
C ASP A 220 -6.97 33.75 8.68
N ARG A 221 -7.28 34.86 7.99
CA ARG A 221 -8.12 34.88 6.80
C ARG A 221 -7.61 33.88 5.76
N ILE A 222 -8.54 33.16 5.13
CA ILE A 222 -8.23 32.25 4.04
C ILE A 222 -8.14 33.03 2.73
N ASP A 223 -6.99 32.91 2.05
CA ASP A 223 -6.84 33.38 0.68
C ASP A 223 -7.56 32.43 -0.29
N TRP A 224 -8.74 32.86 -0.76
CA TRP A 224 -9.52 32.13 -1.76
C TRP A 224 -8.88 32.23 -3.14
N THR A 225 -9.13 31.22 -3.98
CA THR A 225 -8.66 31.20 -5.36
C THR A 225 -9.37 32.28 -6.16
N GLU A 226 -8.63 33.28 -6.61
CA GLU A 226 -9.15 34.38 -7.39
C GLU A 226 -9.55 33.92 -8.80
N LEU A 227 -10.78 34.23 -9.17
CA LEU A 227 -11.31 33.97 -10.51
C LEU A 227 -11.39 35.27 -11.31
N PRO A 228 -11.05 35.26 -12.61
CA PRO A 228 -11.25 36.42 -13.47
C PRO A 228 -12.71 36.89 -13.45
N LYS A 229 -12.92 38.21 -13.44
CA LYS A 229 -14.27 38.81 -13.51
C LYS A 229 -15.05 38.39 -14.75
N ASP A 230 -14.33 38.11 -15.83
CA ASP A 230 -14.87 37.59 -17.08
C ASP A 230 -14.84 36.05 -17.03
N PRO A 231 -16.01 35.37 -16.93
CA PRO A 231 -16.08 33.92 -16.81
C PRO A 231 -15.41 33.18 -17.98
N SER A 232 -15.37 33.78 -19.17
CA SER A 232 -14.77 33.16 -20.35
C SER A 232 -13.26 32.96 -20.20
N LYS A 233 -12.59 33.86 -19.46
CA LYS A 233 -11.14 33.86 -19.22
C LYS A 233 -10.71 33.02 -18.03
N ALA A 234 -11.65 32.44 -17.28
CA ALA A 234 -11.31 31.59 -16.14
C ALA A 234 -10.47 30.36 -16.59
N PRO A 235 -9.55 29.83 -15.80
CA PRO A 235 -8.84 28.59 -16.16
C PRO A 235 -9.80 27.41 -16.39
N ASP A 236 -9.45 26.44 -17.23
CA ASP A 236 -10.30 25.24 -17.38
C ASP A 236 -10.19 24.29 -16.17
N TYR A 237 -9.08 24.38 -15.43
CA TYR A 237 -8.82 23.57 -14.25
C TYR A 237 -7.98 24.30 -13.20
N PHE A 238 -8.05 23.81 -11.96
CA PHE A 238 -7.14 24.12 -10.86
C PHE A 238 -6.71 22.82 -10.18
N THR A 239 -5.52 22.75 -9.58
CA THR A 239 -5.04 21.56 -8.87
C THR A 239 -4.66 21.90 -7.42
N GLY A 240 -4.58 20.88 -6.57
CA GLY A 240 -4.05 21.01 -5.22
C GLY A 240 -4.85 21.97 -4.32
N GLN A 241 -4.16 22.81 -3.57
CA GLN A 241 -4.80 23.76 -2.65
C GLN A 241 -5.68 24.79 -3.36
N ALA A 242 -5.26 25.26 -4.54
CA ALA A 242 -6.04 26.21 -5.32
C ALA A 242 -7.40 25.63 -5.74
N ALA A 243 -7.49 24.32 -5.99
CA ALA A 243 -8.76 23.65 -6.29
C ALA A 243 -9.72 23.66 -5.07
N LEU A 244 -9.19 23.38 -3.87
CA LEU A 244 -9.98 23.34 -2.64
C LEU A 244 -10.45 24.72 -2.17
N ARG A 245 -9.74 25.79 -2.56
CA ARG A 245 -10.03 27.17 -2.18
C ARG A 245 -10.83 27.97 -3.21
N ILE A 246 -11.43 27.32 -4.20
CA ILE A 246 -12.38 28.00 -5.09
C ILE A 246 -13.65 28.32 -4.27
N PRO A 247 -14.18 29.55 -4.35
CA PRO A 247 -15.46 29.90 -3.73
C PRO A 247 -16.60 28.95 -4.13
N GLU A 248 -17.46 28.57 -3.19
CA GLU A 248 -18.55 27.60 -3.43
C GLU A 248 -19.48 28.04 -4.57
N HIS A 249 -19.86 29.33 -4.59
CA HIS A 249 -20.73 29.90 -5.62
C HIS A 249 -19.94 30.61 -6.73
N SER A 250 -18.86 29.99 -7.23
CA SER A 250 -18.02 30.54 -8.30
C SER A 250 -18.73 30.65 -9.65
N THR A 251 -18.36 31.66 -10.46
CA THR A 251 -18.81 31.80 -11.85
C THR A 251 -17.59 31.87 -12.77
N PRO A 252 -17.32 30.86 -13.63
CA PRO A 252 -18.09 29.64 -13.84
C PRO A 252 -18.02 28.67 -12.64
N ARG A 253 -18.91 27.68 -12.62
CA ARG A 253 -18.91 26.61 -11.61
C ARG A 253 -17.74 25.64 -11.84
N TYR A 254 -17.20 25.11 -10.76
CA TYR A 254 -16.18 24.05 -10.79
C TYR A 254 -16.61 22.87 -9.94
N LYS A 255 -16.20 21.66 -10.34
CA LYS A 255 -16.29 20.43 -9.55
C LYS A 255 -14.91 19.82 -9.34
N LEU A 256 -14.66 19.35 -8.14
CA LEU A 256 -13.49 18.60 -7.69
C LEU A 256 -13.64 17.15 -8.10
N PHE A 257 -12.56 16.65 -8.68
CA PHE A 257 -12.36 15.26 -8.97
C PHE A 257 -11.15 14.75 -8.20
N TRP A 258 -11.33 13.61 -7.56
CA TRP A 258 -10.31 12.92 -6.78
C TRP A 258 -9.95 11.63 -7.52
N PRO A 259 -8.86 11.57 -8.30
CA PRO A 259 -8.60 10.40 -9.16
C PRO A 259 -8.42 9.08 -8.41
N ILE A 260 -8.06 9.14 -7.13
CA ILE A 260 -7.84 7.96 -6.29
C ILE A 260 -8.80 8.02 -5.11
N ARG A 261 -9.55 6.95 -4.92
CA ARG A 261 -10.44 6.77 -3.77
C ARG A 261 -10.31 5.36 -3.21
N ASN A 262 -10.36 5.23 -1.88
CA ASN A 262 -10.33 3.93 -1.19
C ASN A 262 -9.13 3.04 -1.62
N GLY A 263 -8.00 3.65 -1.99
CA GLY A 263 -6.80 2.94 -2.46
C GLY A 263 -6.88 2.38 -3.88
N THR A 264 -7.91 2.73 -4.67
CA THR A 264 -8.05 2.36 -6.08
C THR A 264 -8.36 3.60 -6.92
N PHE A 265 -8.44 3.46 -8.24
CA PHE A 265 -8.96 4.54 -9.07
C PHE A 265 -10.42 4.86 -8.72
N ASN A 266 -10.77 6.13 -8.78
CA ASN A 266 -12.13 6.59 -8.54
C ASN A 266 -13.00 6.33 -9.77
N GLU A 267 -13.82 5.30 -9.71
CA GLU A 267 -14.76 4.93 -10.78
C GLU A 267 -16.16 5.51 -10.54
N THR A 268 -16.38 6.20 -9.42
CA THR A 268 -17.67 6.82 -9.06
C THR A 268 -17.83 8.18 -9.73
N ASP A 269 -16.81 9.05 -9.65
CA ASP A 269 -16.90 10.41 -10.22
C ASP A 269 -16.52 10.46 -11.70
N TYR A 270 -15.77 9.46 -12.18
CA TYR A 270 -15.28 9.39 -13.55
C TYR A 270 -16.16 8.45 -14.37
N THR A 271 -16.55 8.88 -15.58
CA THR A 271 -17.30 8.03 -16.51
C THR A 271 -16.40 7.33 -17.53
N GLY A 272 -15.19 7.85 -17.75
CA GLY A 272 -14.25 7.34 -18.75
C GLY A 272 -12.80 7.33 -18.27
N ARG A 273 -12.08 6.26 -18.61
CA ARG A 273 -10.66 6.05 -18.26
C ARG A 273 -9.74 7.16 -18.78
N ILE A 274 -10.07 7.74 -19.92
CA ILE A 274 -9.27 8.81 -20.57
C ILE A 274 -9.26 10.08 -19.71
N GLN A 275 -10.42 10.49 -19.17
CA GLN A 275 -10.49 11.66 -18.30
C GLN A 275 -9.68 11.44 -17.02
N LEU A 276 -9.82 10.26 -16.41
CA LEU A 276 -9.05 9.86 -15.22
C LEU A 276 -7.53 9.93 -15.49
N TYR A 277 -7.08 9.38 -16.62
CA TYR A 277 -5.68 9.43 -17.05
C TYR A 277 -5.16 10.87 -17.17
N HIS A 278 -5.90 11.73 -17.88
CA HIS A 278 -5.49 13.12 -18.08
C HIS A 278 -5.48 13.92 -16.78
N ASP A 279 -6.43 13.66 -15.87
CA ASP A 279 -6.48 14.34 -14.57
C ASP A 279 -5.30 13.96 -13.68
N LEU A 280 -4.95 12.67 -13.63
CA LEU A 280 -3.73 12.19 -12.96
C LEU A 280 -2.49 12.85 -13.55
N SER A 281 -2.35 12.82 -14.87
CA SER A 281 -1.22 13.40 -15.60
C SER A 281 -1.09 14.90 -15.31
N LYS A 282 -2.20 15.66 -15.31
CA LYS A 282 -2.21 17.10 -15.01
C LYS A 282 -1.90 17.43 -13.55
N ILE A 283 -2.41 16.66 -12.60
CA ILE A 283 -2.08 16.87 -11.18
C ILE A 283 -0.58 16.68 -10.96
N LEU A 284 -0.01 15.62 -11.52
CA LEU A 284 1.43 15.38 -11.43
C LEU A 284 2.23 16.47 -12.13
N GLU A 285 1.88 16.81 -13.38
CA GLU A 285 2.53 17.87 -14.16
C GLU A 285 2.63 19.19 -13.37
N GLU A 286 1.51 19.64 -12.80
CA GLU A 286 1.49 20.86 -11.98
C GLU A 286 2.27 20.70 -10.67
N ALA A 287 2.29 19.51 -10.07
CA ALA A 287 3.11 19.26 -8.88
C ALA A 287 4.61 19.35 -9.20
N PHE A 288 5.09 18.79 -10.32
CA PHE A 288 6.49 18.93 -10.75
C PHE A 288 6.86 20.41 -11.00
N LYS A 289 5.98 21.18 -11.63
CA LYS A 289 6.21 22.61 -11.90
C LYS A 289 6.22 23.46 -10.63
N THR A 290 5.17 23.34 -9.82
CA THR A 290 4.92 24.25 -8.69
C THR A 290 5.69 23.87 -7.44
N GLN A 291 5.89 22.58 -7.16
CA GLN A 291 6.54 22.12 -5.93
C GLN A 291 8.03 21.90 -6.09
N LEU A 292 8.48 21.43 -7.26
CA LEU A 292 9.90 21.16 -7.53
C LEU A 292 10.57 22.24 -8.40
N GLY A 293 9.81 23.20 -8.93
CA GLY A 293 10.34 24.27 -9.78
C GLY A 293 10.76 23.81 -11.18
N ILE A 294 10.35 22.62 -11.62
CA ILE A 294 10.72 22.06 -12.93
C ILE A 294 9.71 22.56 -13.98
N THR A 295 9.96 23.77 -14.48
CA THR A 295 9.02 24.46 -15.40
C THR A 295 8.98 23.84 -16.80
N ARG A 296 10.12 23.34 -17.30
CA ARG A 296 10.20 22.67 -18.62
C ARG A 296 10.20 21.17 -18.41
N LEU A 297 9.13 20.49 -18.81
CA LEU A 297 8.99 19.04 -18.65
C LEU A 297 10.10 18.24 -19.33
N LYS A 298 10.68 18.77 -20.42
CA LYS A 298 11.84 18.14 -21.09
C LYS A 298 13.05 17.96 -20.15
N ASP A 299 13.17 18.79 -19.12
CA ASP A 299 14.26 18.70 -18.14
C ASP A 299 14.10 17.46 -17.23
N LEU A 300 12.90 16.87 -17.12
CA LEU A 300 12.61 15.64 -16.37
C LEU A 300 13.37 14.42 -16.91
N ALA A 301 13.82 14.46 -18.17
CA ALA A 301 14.68 13.43 -18.74
C ALA A 301 16.00 13.24 -17.96
N ASN A 302 16.43 14.26 -17.21
CA ASN A 302 17.63 14.21 -16.37
C ASN A 302 17.36 13.77 -14.92
N TYR A 303 16.12 13.44 -14.57
CA TYR A 303 15.73 13.04 -13.22
C TYR A 303 15.41 11.55 -13.15
N LYS A 304 15.74 10.96 -12.00
CA LYS A 304 15.32 9.62 -11.59
C LYS A 304 14.13 9.76 -10.64
N CYS A 305 13.15 8.87 -10.70
CA CYS A 305 11.99 8.89 -9.82
C CYS A 305 11.79 7.56 -9.10
N VAL A 306 11.75 7.56 -7.77
CA VAL A 306 11.22 6.45 -6.99
C VAL A 306 9.71 6.68 -6.85
N PHE A 307 8.93 5.82 -7.49
CA PHE A 307 7.48 5.83 -7.40
C PHE A 307 7.02 4.78 -6.39
N ILE A 308 6.45 5.25 -5.28
CA ILE A 308 5.96 4.39 -4.21
C ILE A 308 4.55 3.90 -4.55
N ILE A 309 4.36 2.58 -4.49
CA ILE A 309 3.10 1.89 -4.81
C ILE A 309 2.52 1.21 -3.55
N PRO A 310 1.20 0.95 -3.52
CA PRO A 310 0.59 0.17 -2.44
C PRO A 310 1.16 -1.25 -2.34
N ASP A 311 1.12 -1.88 -1.16
CA ASP A 311 1.61 -3.26 -0.99
C ASP A 311 0.75 -4.27 -1.79
N LEU A 312 -0.58 -4.08 -1.74
CA LEU A 312 -1.55 -4.69 -2.66
C LEU A 312 -1.96 -3.64 -3.70
N TYR A 313 -1.26 -3.64 -4.82
CA TYR A 313 -1.51 -2.76 -5.95
C TYR A 313 -2.41 -3.44 -6.99
N GLU A 314 -3.12 -2.64 -7.79
CA GLU A 314 -3.68 -3.11 -9.06
C GLU A 314 -2.66 -2.90 -10.18
N ARG A 315 -2.44 -3.90 -11.03
CA ARG A 315 -1.44 -3.80 -12.10
C ARG A 315 -1.79 -2.70 -13.10
N VAL A 316 -3.09 -2.43 -13.32
CA VAL A 316 -3.54 -1.32 -14.17
C VAL A 316 -3.19 0.04 -13.56
N TYR A 317 -3.22 0.17 -12.23
CA TYR A 317 -2.80 1.39 -11.55
C TYR A 317 -1.31 1.67 -11.79
N VAL A 318 -0.47 0.68 -11.53
CA VAL A 318 0.98 0.84 -11.67
C VAL A 318 1.38 1.10 -13.12
N THR A 319 0.81 0.36 -14.08
CA THR A 319 1.13 0.56 -15.50
C THR A 319 0.65 1.90 -16.03
N MET A 320 -0.54 2.37 -15.62
CA MET A 320 -1.03 3.71 -15.99
C MET A 320 -0.14 4.83 -15.43
N MET A 321 0.27 4.73 -14.17
CA MET A 321 1.16 5.71 -13.55
C MET A 321 2.54 5.71 -14.20
N LEU A 322 3.07 4.53 -14.55
CA LEU A 322 4.35 4.41 -15.26
C LEU A 322 4.27 5.00 -16.67
N ASP A 323 3.17 4.78 -17.40
CA ASP A 323 2.93 5.43 -18.69
C ASP A 323 2.95 6.96 -18.57
N ILE A 324 2.27 7.53 -17.56
CA ILE A 324 2.27 8.98 -17.31
C ILE A 324 3.69 9.47 -17.00
N LEU A 325 4.41 8.80 -16.11
CA LEU A 325 5.74 9.23 -15.68
C LEU A 325 6.76 9.17 -16.84
N MET A 326 6.73 8.12 -17.66
CA MET A 326 7.73 7.85 -18.70
C MET A 326 7.40 8.52 -20.04
N ARG A 327 6.13 8.47 -20.47
CA ARG A 327 5.71 8.93 -21.80
C ARG A 327 5.20 10.36 -21.78
N ASP A 328 4.24 10.68 -20.90
CA ASP A 328 3.64 12.03 -20.85
C ASP A 328 4.62 13.05 -20.26
N LEU A 329 5.16 12.76 -19.07
CA LEU A 329 6.05 13.68 -18.35
C LEU A 329 7.50 13.59 -18.83
N GLY A 330 7.91 12.42 -19.31
CA GLY A 330 9.25 12.23 -19.88
C GLY A 330 10.36 12.11 -18.86
N LEU A 331 10.11 11.48 -17.70
CA LEU A 331 11.14 11.16 -16.72
C LEU A 331 12.23 10.26 -17.34
N GLY A 332 13.48 10.46 -16.90
CA GLY A 332 14.62 9.71 -17.42
C GLY A 332 14.61 8.25 -16.99
N LYS A 333 14.45 8.01 -15.68
CA LYS A 333 14.35 6.68 -15.08
C LYS A 333 13.30 6.63 -13.97
N VAL A 334 12.60 5.50 -13.83
CA VAL A 334 11.64 5.26 -12.75
C VAL A 334 11.95 3.92 -12.07
N SER A 335 11.87 3.87 -10.75
CA SER A 335 11.93 2.63 -9.96
C SER A 335 10.68 2.53 -9.09
N LEU A 336 10.14 1.32 -8.95
CA LEU A 336 8.97 1.06 -8.11
C LEU A 336 9.39 0.59 -6.72
N GLN A 337 8.68 1.03 -5.69
CA GLN A 337 8.92 0.62 -4.30
C GLN A 337 7.59 0.44 -3.57
N GLN A 338 7.40 -0.67 -2.86
CA GLN A 338 6.18 -0.89 -2.06
C GLN A 338 6.18 -0.02 -0.79
N GLU A 339 5.00 0.42 -0.36
CA GLU A 339 4.83 1.36 0.75
C GLU A 339 5.40 0.86 2.08
N SER A 340 5.17 -0.41 2.45
CA SER A 340 5.66 -0.97 3.71
C SER A 340 7.16 -1.20 3.69
N LEU A 341 7.70 -1.63 2.55
CA LEU A 341 9.14 -1.70 2.37
C LEU A 341 9.78 -0.30 2.46
N SER A 342 9.17 0.68 1.82
CA SER A 342 9.60 2.07 1.95
C SER A 342 9.57 2.53 3.42
N ALA A 343 8.51 2.24 4.16
CA ALA A 343 8.43 2.62 5.58
C ALA A 343 9.59 2.03 6.42
N THR A 344 9.94 0.76 6.22
CA THR A 344 11.03 0.10 6.94
C THR A 344 12.40 0.66 6.57
N PHE A 345 12.64 1.00 5.30
CA PHE A 345 13.83 1.75 4.87
C PHE A 345 13.91 3.13 5.54
N GLY A 346 12.78 3.83 5.66
CA GLY A 346 12.70 5.14 6.31
C GLY A 346 12.96 5.07 7.82
N ALA A 347 12.54 3.97 8.46
CA ALA A 347 12.74 3.71 9.88
C ALA A 347 14.11 3.08 10.21
N GLY A 348 14.72 2.37 9.26
CA GLY A 348 15.92 1.58 9.50
C GLY A 348 15.64 0.25 10.21
N TYR A 349 14.47 -0.35 10.01
CA TYR A 349 14.13 -1.68 10.55
C TYR A 349 14.27 -2.76 9.47
N GLY A 350 14.90 -3.88 9.82
CA GLY A 350 15.01 -5.05 8.92
C GLY A 350 13.80 -5.97 8.98
N ILE A 351 13.12 -6.01 10.12
CA ILE A 351 11.90 -6.79 10.36
C ILE A 351 10.87 -5.92 11.09
N ALA A 352 9.64 -5.85 10.58
CA ALA A 352 8.55 -5.10 11.20
C ALA A 352 7.18 -5.51 10.62
N CYS A 353 6.12 -5.36 11.40
CA CYS A 353 4.75 -5.33 10.88
C CYS A 353 4.33 -3.87 10.70
N VAL A 354 4.26 -3.42 9.45
CA VAL A 354 3.91 -2.03 9.12
C VAL A 354 2.40 -1.88 9.04
N VAL A 355 1.85 -0.90 9.74
CA VAL A 355 0.42 -0.56 9.75
C VAL A 355 0.26 0.90 9.30
N ASP A 356 -0.13 1.12 8.04
CA ASP A 356 -0.37 2.46 7.49
C ASP A 356 -1.84 2.84 7.58
N LEU A 357 -2.17 3.80 8.45
CA LEU A 357 -3.51 4.36 8.60
C LEU A 357 -3.65 5.63 7.76
N GLY A 358 -4.10 5.45 6.52
CA GLY A 358 -4.35 6.52 5.55
C GLY A 358 -5.69 7.25 5.76
N ALA A 359 -6.06 8.09 4.78
CA ALA A 359 -7.33 8.81 4.81
C ALA A 359 -8.52 7.88 4.48
N GLN A 360 -8.43 7.05 3.45
CA GLN A 360 -9.54 6.20 2.99
C GLN A 360 -9.22 4.71 2.93
N LYS A 361 -7.96 4.34 3.21
CA LYS A 361 -7.52 2.96 3.31
C LYS A 361 -6.58 2.81 4.49
N SER A 362 -6.53 1.60 5.04
CA SER A 362 -5.50 1.17 5.97
C SER A 362 -4.82 -0.06 5.40
N SER A 363 -3.49 -0.05 5.28
CA SER A 363 -2.72 -1.20 4.81
C SER A 363 -1.87 -1.79 5.92
N ILE A 364 -1.70 -3.10 5.88
CA ILE A 364 -0.88 -3.84 6.84
C ILE A 364 0.01 -4.79 6.05
N CYS A 365 1.31 -4.80 6.33
CA CYS A 365 2.22 -5.76 5.74
C CYS A 365 3.39 -6.04 6.67
N CYS A 366 3.72 -7.31 6.84
CA CYS A 366 4.97 -7.71 7.45
C CYS A 366 6.11 -7.56 6.44
N VAL A 367 7.23 -6.99 6.89
CA VAL A 367 8.47 -6.88 6.13
C VAL A 367 9.52 -7.69 6.85
N ASP A 368 10.27 -8.48 6.09
CA ASP A 368 11.34 -9.35 6.57
C ASP A 368 12.53 -9.26 5.59
N GLU A 369 13.72 -8.99 6.12
CA GLU A 369 14.99 -8.89 5.38
C GLU A 369 14.92 -8.02 4.10
N GLY A 370 14.20 -6.90 4.17
CA GLY A 370 14.11 -5.96 3.04
C GLY A 370 13.13 -6.40 1.94
N LEU A 371 12.20 -7.29 2.25
CA LEU A 371 11.11 -7.70 1.36
C LEU A 371 9.76 -7.64 2.08
N CYS A 372 8.72 -7.20 1.37
CA CYS A 372 7.35 -7.36 1.85
C CYS A 372 6.97 -8.84 1.82
N VAL A 373 6.53 -9.40 2.95
CA VAL A 373 6.08 -10.78 3.02
C VAL A 373 4.74 -10.90 2.31
N GLU A 374 4.76 -11.58 1.17
CA GLU A 374 3.65 -11.60 0.21
C GLU A 374 2.30 -12.01 0.81
N GLU A 375 2.31 -13.00 1.70
CA GLU A 375 1.07 -13.55 2.29
C GLU A 375 0.52 -12.72 3.45
N SER A 376 1.28 -11.74 3.94
CA SER A 376 0.88 -10.88 5.07
C SER A 376 0.09 -9.65 4.65
N ARG A 377 0.11 -9.29 3.36
CA ARG A 377 -0.40 -7.99 2.88
C ARG A 377 -1.91 -7.88 3.09
N VAL A 378 -2.40 -6.80 3.67
CA VAL A 378 -3.83 -6.52 3.88
C VAL A 378 -4.15 -5.10 3.45
N ASN A 379 -5.32 -4.90 2.86
CA ASN A 379 -5.88 -3.61 2.47
C ASN A 379 -7.33 -3.51 2.98
N LEU A 380 -7.52 -2.73 4.03
CA LEU A 380 -8.81 -2.40 4.60
C LEU A 380 -9.35 -1.11 3.98
N LYS A 381 -10.62 -1.11 3.59
CA LYS A 381 -11.28 0.07 3.03
C LYS A 381 -11.85 0.98 4.11
N MET A 382 -11.01 1.35 5.08
CA MET A 382 -11.33 2.34 6.11
C MET A 382 -10.09 3.16 6.48
N GLY A 383 -10.28 4.40 6.91
CA GLY A 383 -9.21 5.31 7.29
C GLY A 383 -9.71 6.54 8.06
N GLY A 384 -8.86 7.56 8.13
CA GLY A 384 -9.17 8.79 8.87
C GLY A 384 -10.34 9.61 8.34
N ALA A 385 -10.78 9.43 7.09
CA ALA A 385 -11.95 10.09 6.51
C ALA A 385 -13.25 9.49 7.04
N ASP A 386 -13.27 8.18 7.32
CA ASP A 386 -14.40 7.53 7.98
C ASP A 386 -14.56 8.04 9.42
N VAL A 387 -13.43 8.25 10.12
CA VAL A 387 -13.41 8.92 11.43
C VAL A 387 -13.97 10.33 11.32
N THR A 388 -13.61 11.09 10.29
CA THR A 388 -14.17 12.44 10.07
C THR A 388 -15.68 12.41 9.87
N ASP A 389 -16.18 11.57 8.96
CA ASP A 389 -17.62 11.46 8.69
C ASP A 389 -18.40 11.06 9.95
N THR A 390 -17.94 10.01 10.66
CA THR A 390 -18.57 9.55 11.90
C THR A 390 -18.46 10.57 13.04
N PHE A 391 -17.33 11.29 13.16
CA PHE A 391 -17.19 12.36 14.14
C PHE A 391 -18.19 13.49 13.90
N ILE A 392 -18.34 13.93 12.65
CA ILE A 392 -19.33 14.95 12.30
C ILE A 392 -20.76 14.42 12.52
N LYS A 393 -21.07 13.16 12.17
CA LYS A 393 -22.37 12.54 12.51
C LYS A 393 -22.66 12.59 14.01
N MET A 394 -21.70 12.18 14.84
CA MET A 394 -21.85 12.18 16.30
C MET A 394 -22.00 13.59 16.88
N MET A 395 -21.25 14.58 16.36
CA MET A 395 -21.39 15.99 16.78
C MET A 395 -22.76 16.55 16.38
N LEU A 396 -23.19 16.34 15.13
CA LEU A 396 -24.51 16.80 14.66
C LEU A 396 -25.65 16.16 15.47
N TYR A 397 -25.54 14.85 15.77
CA TYR A 397 -26.44 14.16 16.69
C TYR A 397 -26.48 14.83 18.08
N GLY A 398 -25.34 15.32 18.57
CA GLY A 398 -25.18 16.09 19.82
C GLY A 398 -25.50 17.59 19.72
N HIS A 399 -26.30 18.01 18.72
CA HIS A 399 -26.70 19.41 18.49
C HIS A 399 -25.53 20.36 18.24
N PHE A 400 -24.52 19.95 17.47
CA PHE A 400 -23.41 20.81 17.09
C PHE A 400 -23.88 22.20 16.61
N PRO A 401 -23.33 23.32 17.11
CA PRO A 401 -23.87 24.66 16.85
C PRO A 401 -23.89 25.07 15.38
N TYR A 402 -22.98 24.53 14.56
CA TYR A 402 -22.99 24.71 13.10
C TYR A 402 -23.73 23.55 12.44
N SER A 403 -25.05 23.57 12.54
CA SER A 403 -25.94 22.44 12.18
C SER A 403 -26.11 22.24 10.67
N ASP A 404 -25.81 23.23 9.82
CA ASP A 404 -25.86 23.13 8.36
C ASP A 404 -24.55 22.62 7.72
N MET A 405 -23.58 22.17 8.52
CA MET A 405 -22.32 21.61 8.01
C MET A 405 -22.57 20.52 6.96
N ASN A 406 -21.95 20.68 5.78
CA ASN A 406 -22.07 19.77 4.66
C ASN A 406 -20.68 19.44 4.09
N LEU A 407 -20.22 18.21 4.27
CA LEU A 407 -18.91 17.73 3.80
C LEU A 407 -18.74 17.75 2.27
N LYS A 408 -19.80 18.00 1.49
CA LYS A 408 -19.68 18.30 0.05
C LYS A 408 -19.17 19.73 -0.20
N ARG A 409 -19.39 20.66 0.72
CA ARG A 409 -18.83 22.02 0.65
C ARG A 409 -17.35 21.97 1.04
N ARG A 410 -16.52 22.65 0.26
CA ARG A 410 -15.05 22.51 0.35
C ARG A 410 -14.49 22.98 1.68
N TYR A 411 -14.98 24.14 2.14
CA TYR A 411 -14.54 24.72 3.42
C TYR A 411 -15.07 23.93 4.62
N ASP A 412 -16.26 23.33 4.52
CA ASP A 412 -16.80 22.44 5.56
C ASP A 412 -16.02 21.15 5.67
N PHE A 413 -15.62 20.55 4.54
CA PHE A 413 -14.74 19.37 4.53
C PHE A 413 -13.38 19.68 5.20
N LEU A 414 -12.77 20.81 4.86
CA LEU A 414 -11.51 21.25 5.48
C LEU A 414 -11.67 21.52 6.97
N LEU A 415 -12.76 22.18 7.37
CA LEU A 415 -13.09 22.40 8.78
C LEU A 415 -13.28 21.08 9.52
N ALA A 416 -14.02 20.12 8.95
CA ALA A 416 -14.23 18.82 9.57
C ALA A 416 -12.92 18.05 9.81
N GLU A 417 -11.99 18.08 8.84
CA GLU A 417 -10.65 17.54 9.02
C GLU A 417 -9.88 18.25 10.15
N GLU A 418 -9.97 19.58 10.24
CA GLU A 418 -9.36 20.37 11.32
C GLU A 418 -9.93 19.99 12.69
N LEU A 419 -11.27 19.93 12.82
CA LEU A 419 -11.96 19.57 14.06
C LEU A 419 -11.57 18.16 14.51
N LYS A 420 -11.53 17.18 13.59
CA LYS A 420 -11.04 15.82 13.89
C LYS A 420 -9.61 15.87 14.43
N GLN A 421 -8.70 16.53 13.72
CA GLN A 421 -7.27 16.56 14.09
C GLN A 421 -7.04 17.23 15.45
N LYS A 422 -7.83 18.26 15.80
CA LYS A 422 -7.71 18.96 17.08
C LYS A 422 -8.33 18.21 18.25
N PHE A 423 -9.47 17.55 18.05
CA PHE A 423 -10.32 17.12 19.17
C PHE A 423 -10.44 15.61 19.35
N CYS A 424 -10.22 14.81 18.30
CA CYS A 424 -10.34 13.35 18.41
C CYS A 424 -9.13 12.74 19.14
N SER A 425 -9.40 11.79 20.04
CA SER A 425 -8.37 11.12 20.86
C SER A 425 -8.89 9.77 21.34
N MET A 426 -7.99 8.78 21.44
CA MET A 426 -8.25 7.48 22.05
C MET A 426 -7.78 7.40 23.51
N ASP A 427 -7.28 8.51 24.07
CA ASP A 427 -6.99 8.60 25.49
C ASP A 427 -8.28 8.68 26.31
N GLU A 428 -8.55 7.68 27.14
CA GLU A 428 -9.76 7.65 27.97
C GLU A 428 -9.77 8.77 29.04
N ASP A 429 -8.63 9.37 29.39
CA ASP A 429 -8.57 10.48 30.37
C ASP A 429 -9.11 11.77 29.73
N SER A 430 -9.08 11.82 28.41
CA SER A 430 -9.61 12.94 27.65
C SER A 430 -11.14 12.96 27.60
N VAL A 431 -11.82 11.85 27.92
CA VAL A 431 -13.29 11.67 27.89
C VAL A 431 -13.95 12.37 29.07
N THR A 432 -14.03 13.69 28.95
CA THR A 432 -14.68 14.59 29.90
C THR A 432 -15.38 15.70 29.13
N VAL A 433 -16.36 16.38 29.73
CA VAL A 433 -17.03 17.48 29.05
C VAL A 433 -16.04 18.64 28.90
N LYS A 434 -15.60 18.90 27.66
CA LYS A 434 -14.65 19.97 27.32
C LYS A 434 -15.32 21.02 26.47
N THR A 435 -15.00 22.28 26.72
CA THR A 435 -15.43 23.42 25.91
C THR A 435 -14.31 23.77 24.92
N TRP A 436 -14.68 24.01 23.68
CA TRP A 436 -13.80 24.32 22.57
C TRP A 436 -14.37 25.48 21.76
N ASP A 437 -13.51 26.07 20.93
CA ASP A 437 -13.89 27.04 19.92
C ASP A 437 -13.30 26.70 18.55
N PHE A 438 -13.99 27.14 17.50
CA PHE A 438 -13.50 27.07 16.12
C PHE A 438 -14.00 28.27 15.30
N HIS A 439 -13.32 28.51 14.17
CA HIS A 439 -13.62 29.62 13.28
C HIS A 439 -14.10 29.06 11.94
N LEU A 440 -15.34 29.39 11.57
CA LEU A 440 -15.91 29.08 10.27
C LEU A 440 -15.63 30.24 9.32
N ARG A 441 -14.89 29.95 8.24
CA ARG A 441 -14.50 30.91 7.21
C ARG A 441 -15.09 30.47 5.88
N ALA A 442 -16.08 31.21 5.39
CA ALA A 442 -16.73 30.97 4.11
C ALA A 442 -16.50 32.15 3.18
N SER A 443 -16.28 31.89 1.89
CA SER A 443 -16.02 32.95 0.91
C SER A 443 -17.17 33.94 0.83
N GLY A 444 -16.86 35.24 0.92
CA GLY A 444 -17.86 36.32 0.84
C GLY A 444 -18.75 36.45 2.07
N GLN A 445 -18.37 35.83 3.20
CA GLN A 445 -19.07 35.94 4.48
C GLN A 445 -18.08 36.33 5.57
N ASP A 446 -18.56 37.02 6.61
CA ASP A 446 -17.78 37.28 7.81
C ASP A 446 -17.45 35.97 8.55
N THR A 447 -16.30 35.95 9.22
CA THR A 447 -15.84 34.80 9.99
C THR A 447 -16.75 34.59 11.20
N ARG A 448 -17.25 33.37 11.36
CA ARG A 448 -18.13 32.99 12.49
C ARG A 448 -17.34 32.16 13.50
N LYS A 449 -17.14 32.68 14.70
CA LYS A 449 -16.52 31.95 15.80
C LYS A 449 -17.59 31.24 16.62
N TYR A 450 -17.51 29.91 16.70
CA TYR A 450 -18.41 29.10 17.49
C TYR A 450 -17.72 28.63 18.76
N THR A 451 -18.46 28.63 19.87
CA THR A 451 -18.06 27.93 21.10
C THR A 451 -18.97 26.72 21.26
N PHE A 452 -18.40 25.55 21.52
CA PHE A 452 -19.14 24.31 21.64
C PHE A 452 -18.52 23.40 22.70
N LYS A 453 -19.27 22.40 23.14
CA LYS A 453 -18.80 21.37 24.04
C LYS A 453 -18.75 20.02 23.35
N THR A 454 -17.82 19.19 23.80
CA THR A 454 -17.73 17.79 23.41
C THR A 454 -17.63 16.88 24.63
N TYR A 455 -17.96 15.60 24.44
CA TYR A 455 -17.80 14.56 25.46
C TYR A 455 -17.17 13.29 24.87
N ASP A 456 -17.97 12.26 24.58
CA ASP A 456 -17.49 10.92 24.20
C ASP A 456 -17.36 10.73 22.68
N GLU A 457 -17.96 11.59 21.86
CA GLU A 457 -17.85 11.57 20.40
C GLU A 457 -16.40 11.67 19.89
N THR A 458 -15.53 12.33 20.64
CA THR A 458 -14.10 12.52 20.32
C THR A 458 -13.31 11.22 20.34
N MET A 459 -13.70 10.28 21.20
CA MET A 459 -13.08 8.94 21.30
C MET A 459 -13.87 7.90 20.52
N LEU A 460 -15.21 7.96 20.59
CA LEU A 460 -16.07 6.97 19.95
C LEU A 460 -16.02 7.01 18.42
N SER A 461 -15.75 8.16 17.82
CA SER A 461 -15.49 8.26 16.38
C SER A 461 -14.24 7.49 15.95
N VAL A 462 -13.15 7.56 16.73
CA VAL A 462 -11.90 6.84 16.48
C VAL A 462 -12.02 5.35 16.81
N MET A 463 -12.84 5.00 17.80
CA MET A 463 -13.18 3.62 18.14
C MET A 463 -13.75 2.84 16.93
N GLY A 464 -14.25 3.53 15.91
CA GLY A 464 -14.68 2.92 14.65
C GLY A 464 -13.60 2.06 13.98
N PHE A 465 -12.29 2.31 14.19
CA PHE A 465 -11.24 1.41 13.70
C PHE A 465 -11.33 -0.02 14.28
N PHE A 466 -11.91 -0.16 15.47
CA PHE A 466 -12.09 -1.43 16.17
C PHE A 466 -13.55 -1.92 16.15
N LYS A 467 -14.47 -1.02 15.79
CA LYS A 467 -15.90 -1.28 15.61
C LYS A 467 -16.37 -0.70 14.29
N PRO A 468 -15.93 -1.24 13.15
CA PRO A 468 -16.11 -0.58 11.87
C PRO A 468 -17.56 -0.51 11.40
N SER A 469 -18.51 -1.20 12.04
CA SER A 469 -19.94 -1.09 11.71
C SER A 469 -20.50 0.32 11.86
N ILE A 470 -19.88 1.17 12.69
CA ILE A 470 -20.28 2.57 12.89
C ILE A 470 -19.90 3.48 11.73
N PHE A 471 -18.96 3.04 10.88
CA PHE A 471 -18.55 3.78 9.68
C PHE A 471 -19.54 3.57 8.54
N ASP A 472 -19.63 4.56 7.66
CA ASP A 472 -20.46 4.46 6.46
C ASP A 472 -19.72 3.74 5.33
N HIS A 473 -20.24 2.57 4.96
CA HIS A 473 -19.65 1.73 3.92
C HIS A 473 -20.41 1.79 2.59
N SER A 474 -21.53 2.51 2.53
CA SER A 474 -22.51 2.43 1.44
C SER A 474 -21.94 2.74 0.05
N LYS A 475 -20.99 3.69 -0.04
CA LYS A 475 -20.46 4.19 -1.31
C LYS A 475 -19.10 3.61 -1.71
N LYS A 476 -18.48 2.73 -0.90
CA LYS A 476 -17.06 2.39 -1.06
C LYS A 476 -16.72 1.54 -2.29
N LEU A 477 -17.66 0.73 -2.76
CA LEU A 477 -17.53 -0.12 -3.96
C LEU A 477 -18.45 0.33 -5.11
N GLU A 478 -19.05 1.52 -5.01
CA GLU A 478 -19.95 2.01 -6.05
C GLU A 478 -19.21 2.22 -7.38
N GLY A 479 -19.68 1.53 -8.43
CA GLY A 479 -19.07 1.61 -9.76
C GLY A 479 -17.78 0.81 -9.94
N ARG A 480 -17.44 -0.08 -8.99
CA ARG A 480 -16.23 -0.90 -9.05
C ARG A 480 -16.13 -1.72 -10.35
N ARG A 481 -14.99 -1.64 -11.04
CA ARG A 481 -14.67 -2.27 -12.35
C ARG A 481 -15.54 -1.80 -13.53
N LYS A 482 -16.25 -0.67 -13.41
CA LYS A 482 -17.07 -0.10 -14.49
C LYS A 482 -16.23 0.66 -15.52
N VAL A 483 -15.19 1.36 -15.07
CA VAL A 483 -14.37 2.27 -15.89
C VAL A 483 -12.98 1.68 -16.14
N VAL A 484 -12.41 1.04 -15.13
CA VAL A 484 -11.08 0.44 -15.20
C VAL A 484 -11.22 -1.08 -15.15
N PRO A 485 -10.89 -1.79 -16.25
CA PRO A 485 -10.98 -3.24 -16.28
C PRO A 485 -9.92 -3.87 -15.39
N ARG A 486 -10.16 -5.12 -15.01
CA ARG A 486 -9.17 -5.93 -14.28
C ARG A 486 -7.95 -6.21 -15.15
N SER A 487 -6.78 -6.30 -14.54
CA SER A 487 -5.61 -6.84 -15.22
C SER A 487 -5.74 -8.35 -15.39
N VAL A 488 -5.37 -8.84 -16.56
CA VAL A 488 -5.38 -10.26 -16.90
C VAL A 488 -4.04 -10.66 -17.48
N ASP A 489 -3.67 -11.92 -17.31
CA ASP A 489 -2.52 -12.50 -17.98
C ASP A 489 -2.75 -12.55 -19.50
N LEU A 490 -1.70 -12.27 -20.27
CA LEU A 490 -1.80 -12.16 -21.72
C LEU A 490 -1.88 -13.53 -22.41
N TYR A 491 -1.47 -14.61 -21.75
CA TYR A 491 -1.47 -15.96 -22.32
C TYR A 491 -2.78 -16.70 -22.05
N ASP A 492 -3.24 -16.71 -20.80
CA ASP A 492 -4.43 -17.48 -20.40
C ASP A 492 -5.67 -16.63 -20.08
N GLY A 493 -5.55 -15.30 -20.02
CA GLY A 493 -6.65 -14.40 -19.72
C GLY A 493 -7.10 -14.42 -18.26
N SER A 494 -6.36 -15.08 -17.36
CA SER A 494 -6.72 -15.16 -15.95
C SER A 494 -6.37 -13.88 -15.19
N PRO A 495 -7.16 -13.48 -14.18
CA PRO A 495 -6.82 -12.35 -13.31
C PRO A 495 -5.43 -12.48 -12.68
N ASN A 496 -4.63 -11.40 -12.71
CA ASN A 496 -3.23 -11.41 -12.27
C ASN A 496 -2.84 -10.26 -11.33
N ASP A 497 -3.81 -9.55 -10.75
CA ASP A 497 -3.53 -8.62 -9.65
C ASP A 497 -3.02 -9.41 -8.41
N PRO A 498 -2.03 -8.90 -7.66
CA PRO A 498 -1.49 -9.59 -6.49
C PRO A 498 -2.56 -9.82 -5.41
N ILE A 499 -2.42 -10.95 -4.73
CA ILE A 499 -3.28 -11.38 -3.62
C ILE A 499 -2.42 -12.03 -2.54
N SER A 500 -2.89 -11.99 -1.31
CA SER A 500 -2.29 -12.64 -0.14
C SER A 500 -3.33 -13.50 0.57
N GLN A 501 -2.88 -14.55 1.28
CA GLN A 501 -3.76 -15.33 2.16
C GLN A 501 -4.40 -14.46 3.23
N ALA A 502 -3.67 -13.49 3.80
CA ALA A 502 -4.25 -12.58 4.79
C ALA A 502 -5.43 -11.78 4.20
N GLN A 503 -5.30 -11.25 2.98
CA GLN A 503 -6.41 -10.52 2.35
C GLN A 503 -7.61 -11.42 2.07
N ILE A 504 -7.39 -12.68 1.67
CA ILE A 504 -8.48 -13.65 1.46
C ILE A 504 -9.22 -13.89 2.78
N ALA A 505 -8.49 -14.18 3.86
CA ALA A 505 -9.07 -14.40 5.18
C ALA A 505 -9.90 -13.18 5.64
N ILE A 506 -9.41 -11.97 5.43
CA ILE A 506 -10.12 -10.73 5.75
C ILE A 506 -11.41 -10.58 4.92
N ILE A 507 -11.37 -10.90 3.64
CA ILE A 507 -12.56 -10.88 2.76
C ILE A 507 -13.58 -11.92 3.22
N ASP A 508 -13.13 -13.12 3.58
CA ASP A 508 -14.01 -14.19 4.06
C ASP A 508 -14.68 -13.82 5.39
N ILE A 509 -13.92 -13.26 6.34
CA ILE A 509 -14.46 -12.74 7.61
C ILE A 509 -15.48 -11.64 7.34
N ALA A 510 -15.18 -10.70 6.44
CA ALA A 510 -16.09 -9.61 6.08
C ALA A 510 -17.36 -10.10 5.37
N ALA A 511 -17.27 -11.22 4.63
CA ALA A 511 -18.40 -11.89 4.01
C ALA A 511 -19.23 -12.74 4.99
N GLY A 512 -18.83 -12.83 6.26
CA GLY A 512 -19.48 -13.68 7.27
C GLY A 512 -19.19 -15.17 7.10
N LYS A 513 -18.18 -15.54 6.31
CA LYS A 513 -17.69 -16.92 6.21
C LYS A 513 -16.81 -17.19 7.44
N LEU A 514 -17.14 -18.23 8.20
CA LEU A 514 -16.30 -18.65 9.33
C LEU A 514 -14.90 -19.05 8.80
N PRO A 515 -13.81 -18.66 9.48
CA PRO A 515 -12.48 -19.07 9.06
C PRO A 515 -12.36 -20.58 9.10
N ASN A 516 -12.03 -21.20 7.96
CA ASN A 516 -11.68 -22.60 7.90
C ASN A 516 -10.37 -22.84 8.67
N GLY A 517 -10.46 -23.37 9.89
CA GLY A 517 -9.36 -24.12 10.53
C GLY A 517 -8.79 -23.56 11.82
N VAL A 518 -9.54 -23.67 12.93
CA VAL A 518 -8.93 -24.18 14.16
C VAL A 518 -9.25 -25.66 14.18
N HIS A 519 -8.26 -26.52 13.92
CA HIS A 519 -8.37 -27.94 14.26
C HIS A 519 -8.34 -28.06 15.80
N GLU A 520 -9.48 -27.83 16.44
CA GLU A 520 -9.72 -28.38 17.76
C GLU A 520 -9.98 -29.87 17.59
N SER A 521 -9.00 -30.68 18.01
CA SER A 521 -9.13 -32.11 18.18
C SER A 521 -10.17 -32.40 19.27
N SER A 522 -11.45 -32.46 18.90
CA SER A 522 -12.49 -33.10 19.70
C SER A 522 -12.70 -34.50 19.15
N GLY A 523 -12.26 -35.50 19.92
CA GLY A 523 -12.20 -36.89 19.51
C GLY A 523 -13.57 -37.56 19.38
N THR A 524 -13.69 -38.41 18.36
CA THR A 524 -14.40 -39.69 18.40
C THR A 524 -13.69 -40.68 17.46
N PRO A 525 -13.72 -41.99 17.75
CA PRO A 525 -12.57 -42.87 17.59
C PRO A 525 -12.38 -43.37 16.16
N ALA A 526 -11.12 -43.37 15.71
CA ALA A 526 -10.67 -44.03 14.50
C ALA A 526 -10.80 -45.56 14.64
N VAL A 527 -11.44 -46.20 13.66
CA VAL A 527 -11.44 -47.65 13.48
C VAL A 527 -10.03 -48.07 13.07
N ALA A 528 -9.41 -48.88 13.92
CA ALA A 528 -8.04 -49.36 13.78
C ALA A 528 -7.89 -50.31 12.58
N SER A 529 -6.97 -49.98 11.67
CA SER A 529 -6.33 -50.93 10.76
C SER A 529 -5.22 -51.69 11.50
N THR A 530 -5.19 -53.00 11.28
CA THR A 530 -4.50 -54.03 12.05
C THR A 530 -2.97 -54.02 11.82
N PRO A 531 -2.11 -54.28 12.83
CA PRO A 531 -0.66 -54.28 12.69
C PRO A 531 -0.12 -55.63 12.15
N GLN A 532 0.75 -55.57 11.13
CA GLN A 532 1.55 -56.72 10.67
C GLN A 532 2.85 -56.87 11.49
N ARG A 533 3.19 -58.15 11.71
CA ARG A 533 4.20 -58.71 12.63
C ARG A 533 5.64 -58.58 12.07
N PRO A 534 6.69 -58.38 12.91
CA PRO A 534 8.07 -58.35 12.46
C PRO A 534 8.65 -59.77 12.23
N GLY A 535 9.29 -59.98 11.08
CA GLY A 535 9.96 -61.23 10.70
C GLY A 535 11.40 -61.32 11.23
N GLN A 536 11.74 -62.49 11.75
CA GLN A 536 13.02 -62.84 12.36
C GLN A 536 14.16 -63.02 11.35
N LEU A 537 15.37 -62.69 11.80
CA LEU A 537 16.67 -63.00 11.18
C LEU A 537 16.95 -64.51 11.23
N ASN A 538 17.47 -65.08 10.14
CA ASN A 538 18.18 -66.37 10.17
C ASN A 538 19.43 -66.33 9.26
N PRO A 539 20.64 -66.69 9.75
CA PRO A 539 21.90 -66.56 9.03
C PRO A 539 22.36 -67.93 8.48
N LEU A 540 22.44 -68.10 7.16
CA LEU A 540 23.27 -69.11 6.46
C LEU A 540 22.87 -69.18 4.98
N ASN A 541 23.61 -68.47 4.12
CA ASN A 541 24.15 -69.04 2.88
C ASN A 541 25.11 -68.05 2.24
N ARG A 542 26.39 -68.31 2.50
CA ARG A 542 27.50 -67.92 1.63
C ARG A 542 27.39 -68.75 0.34
N LEU A 543 27.62 -68.13 -0.81
CA LEU A 543 28.67 -68.51 -1.78
C LEU A 543 28.39 -67.94 -3.19
N ASN A 544 29.48 -67.49 -3.79
CA ASN A 544 29.76 -67.27 -5.21
C ASN A 544 29.59 -65.86 -5.80
N ASP A 545 30.74 -65.17 -5.73
CA ASP A 545 31.35 -64.27 -6.70
C ASP A 545 30.92 -64.45 -8.17
N ASN A 546 30.78 -63.33 -8.90
CA ASN A 546 31.68 -63.03 -10.03
C ASN A 546 31.54 -61.59 -10.56
N GLU A 547 32.68 -60.91 -10.50
CA GLU A 547 33.30 -59.83 -11.31
C GLU A 547 32.54 -59.04 -12.41
N THR A 548 32.88 -57.75 -12.45
CA THR A 548 32.79 -56.74 -13.53
C THR A 548 33.61 -57.17 -14.79
N PRO A 549 33.53 -56.56 -16.03
CA PRO A 549 33.45 -55.11 -16.31
C PRO A 549 32.73 -54.65 -17.63
N ARG A 550 32.76 -53.32 -17.84
CA ARG A 550 32.32 -52.50 -18.99
C ARG A 550 32.54 -53.09 -20.40
N SER A 551 31.65 -52.80 -21.36
CA SER A 551 31.95 -51.97 -22.55
C SER A 551 30.72 -51.69 -23.44
N SER A 552 30.73 -50.48 -24.01
CA SER A 552 29.91 -49.92 -25.08
C SER A 552 29.76 -50.83 -26.31
N VAL A 553 28.66 -50.71 -27.07
CA VAL A 553 28.61 -50.20 -28.47
C VAL A 553 27.15 -50.25 -29.00
N ALA A 554 26.86 -49.25 -29.82
CA ALA A 554 25.65 -48.85 -30.52
C ALA A 554 24.84 -49.92 -31.28
N GLY A 555 23.56 -49.58 -31.53
CA GLY A 555 22.73 -50.19 -32.57
C GLY A 555 21.25 -49.84 -32.43
N SER A 556 20.84 -48.64 -32.87
CA SER A 556 19.43 -48.31 -33.10
C SER A 556 18.86 -49.13 -34.27
N PRO A 557 17.54 -49.40 -34.31
CA PRO A 557 16.75 -48.80 -35.38
C PRO A 557 15.36 -48.28 -34.94
N ALA A 558 14.82 -47.46 -35.83
CA ALA A 558 13.63 -46.62 -35.74
C ALA A 558 12.30 -47.40 -36.03
N PRO A 559 11.12 -46.74 -35.93
CA PRO A 559 9.82 -47.34 -35.62
C PRO A 559 8.88 -47.50 -36.84
N GLU A 560 7.85 -48.35 -36.68
CA GLU A 560 6.57 -48.43 -37.40
C GLU A 560 5.77 -49.55 -36.68
N GLY A 561 4.46 -49.57 -36.41
CA GLY A 561 3.30 -48.73 -36.64
C GLY A 561 2.07 -49.53 -36.14
N ILE A 562 1.04 -48.81 -35.69
CA ILE A 562 -0.42 -49.12 -35.70
C ILE A 562 -0.85 -50.60 -35.61
N SER A 563 -1.61 -50.96 -34.56
CA SER A 563 -2.96 -51.59 -34.66
C SER A 563 -3.60 -51.86 -33.29
N THR A 564 -4.90 -51.56 -33.25
CA THR A 564 -5.96 -51.67 -32.23
C THR A 564 -6.01 -52.93 -31.34
N PRO A 565 -6.76 -52.85 -30.22
CA PRO A 565 -7.86 -53.81 -30.07
C PRO A 565 -9.18 -53.18 -29.57
N ASN A 566 -10.29 -53.72 -30.09
CA ASN A 566 -11.64 -53.63 -29.55
C ASN A 566 -12.17 -55.08 -29.46
N PRO A 567 -13.34 -55.34 -28.86
CA PRO A 567 -13.71 -55.30 -27.45
C PRO A 567 -14.08 -56.72 -26.93
N ASP A 568 -14.16 -56.92 -25.61
CA ASP A 568 -15.33 -57.56 -24.99
C ASP A 568 -15.22 -57.62 -23.45
N ARG A 569 -16.16 -56.89 -22.84
CA ARG A 569 -17.06 -57.37 -21.78
C ARG A 569 -16.49 -57.71 -20.40
N ASP A 570 -16.63 -56.75 -19.48
CA ASP A 570 -17.46 -56.93 -18.28
C ASP A 570 -17.78 -55.55 -17.64
N THR A 571 -19.05 -55.19 -17.69
CA THR A 571 -19.66 -54.02 -17.05
C THR A 571 -20.15 -54.38 -15.63
N PRO A 572 -20.00 -53.49 -14.65
CA PRO A 572 -21.02 -53.24 -13.66
C PRO A 572 -21.88 -52.04 -14.12
N MET A 573 -23.19 -52.24 -14.10
CA MET A 573 -24.18 -51.24 -14.49
C MET A 573 -24.21 -50.04 -13.53
N ALA A 574 -24.43 -48.89 -14.16
CA ALA A 574 -25.10 -47.66 -13.73
C ALA A 574 -25.56 -47.56 -12.27
N ASP A 575 -25.04 -46.52 -11.60
CA ASP A 575 -25.88 -45.63 -10.79
C ASP A 575 -25.35 -44.19 -10.88
N GLY A 576 -26.22 -43.26 -11.28
CA GLY A 576 -25.99 -41.81 -11.24
C GLY A 576 -25.36 -41.17 -12.48
N GLU A 577 -26.20 -40.63 -13.38
CA GLU A 577 -25.81 -39.53 -14.27
C GLU A 577 -25.37 -38.32 -13.43
N GLN A 578 -24.07 -38.22 -13.14
CA GLN A 578 -23.47 -36.92 -12.89
C GLN A 578 -22.84 -36.44 -14.19
N PRO A 579 -23.27 -35.29 -14.75
CA PRO A 579 -22.57 -34.74 -15.89
C PRO A 579 -21.13 -34.45 -15.47
N LEU A 580 -20.15 -34.90 -16.27
CA LEU A 580 -18.76 -34.49 -16.14
C LEU A 580 -18.71 -32.97 -16.35
N ILE A 581 -18.81 -32.20 -15.27
CA ILE A 581 -18.72 -30.74 -15.31
C ILE A 581 -17.29 -30.38 -15.71
N PHE A 582 -17.08 -30.02 -16.97
CA PHE A 582 -15.85 -29.39 -17.42
C PHE A 582 -15.72 -28.04 -16.69
N ARG A 583 -14.79 -27.96 -15.73
CA ARG A 583 -14.46 -26.71 -15.02
C ARG A 583 -13.35 -26.00 -15.79
N ASP A 584 -13.69 -24.89 -16.43
CA ASP A 584 -12.69 -23.97 -16.99
C ASP A 584 -11.97 -23.24 -15.83
N PRO A 585 -10.66 -23.49 -15.61
CA PRO A 585 -9.92 -22.88 -14.52
C PRO A 585 -9.84 -21.35 -14.61
N VAL A 586 -9.84 -20.78 -15.82
CA VAL A 586 -9.77 -19.33 -16.03
C VAL A 586 -11.09 -18.68 -15.63
N LEU A 587 -12.21 -19.32 -16.00
CA LEU A 587 -13.53 -18.87 -15.60
C LEU A 587 -13.71 -18.93 -14.08
N GLU A 588 -13.20 -19.98 -13.42
CA GLU A 588 -13.25 -20.12 -11.96
C GLU A 588 -12.45 -19.01 -11.26
N LYS A 589 -11.20 -18.76 -11.69
CA LYS A 589 -10.39 -17.64 -11.19
C LYS A 589 -11.08 -16.28 -11.40
N THR A 590 -11.75 -16.11 -12.54
CA THR A 590 -12.47 -14.87 -12.87
C THR A 590 -13.67 -14.66 -11.94
N LYS A 591 -14.48 -15.71 -11.69
CA LYS A 591 -15.61 -15.67 -10.75
C LYS A 591 -15.15 -15.35 -9.34
N ILE A 592 -14.08 -15.99 -8.86
CA ILE A 592 -13.51 -15.71 -7.54
C ILE A 592 -13.08 -14.24 -7.45
N ALA A 593 -12.41 -13.71 -8.47
CA ALA A 593 -11.99 -12.32 -8.50
C ALA A 593 -13.19 -11.35 -8.54
N GLU A 594 -14.30 -11.70 -9.21
CA GLU A 594 -15.54 -10.91 -9.20
C GLU A 594 -16.25 -10.90 -7.84
N GLU A 595 -16.33 -12.05 -7.16
CA GLU A 595 -16.89 -12.13 -5.80
C GLU A 595 -16.08 -11.26 -4.82
N ARG A 596 -14.75 -11.27 -4.96
CA ARG A 596 -13.84 -10.43 -4.18
C ARG A 596 -14.05 -8.94 -4.46
N ASP A 597 -14.18 -8.54 -5.72
CA ASP A 597 -14.44 -7.13 -6.08
C ASP A 597 -15.81 -6.62 -5.56
N ARG A 598 -16.74 -7.52 -5.21
CA ARG A 598 -18.05 -7.20 -4.61
C ARG A 598 -18.04 -7.17 -3.07
N THR A 599 -17.03 -7.75 -2.44
CA THR A 599 -16.94 -7.86 -0.98
C THR A 599 -16.07 -6.74 -0.43
N LEU A 600 -16.59 -5.96 0.52
CA LEU A 600 -15.84 -4.88 1.13
C LEU A 600 -14.95 -5.42 2.26
N PRO A 601 -13.61 -5.36 2.16
CA PRO A 601 -12.72 -5.88 3.20
C PRO A 601 -12.63 -4.89 4.35
N VAL A 602 -13.56 -5.00 5.29
CA VAL A 602 -13.61 -4.19 6.51
C VAL A 602 -13.83 -5.12 7.70
N VAL A 603 -12.84 -5.15 8.58
CA VAL A 603 -12.84 -5.87 9.86
C VAL A 603 -12.12 -4.99 10.91
N PRO A 604 -12.26 -5.26 12.22
CA PRO A 604 -11.50 -4.55 13.24
C PRO A 604 -9.99 -4.52 12.97
N LEU A 605 -9.36 -3.37 13.17
CA LEU A 605 -7.94 -3.13 12.84
C LEU A 605 -6.99 -4.10 13.55
N ASP A 606 -7.23 -4.37 14.83
CA ASP A 606 -6.48 -5.33 15.65
C ASP A 606 -6.59 -6.76 15.11
N GLN A 607 -7.78 -7.20 14.70
CA GLN A 607 -7.97 -8.50 14.05
C GLN A 607 -7.20 -8.59 12.74
N ALA A 608 -7.21 -7.54 11.92
CA ALA A 608 -6.47 -7.50 10.66
C ALA A 608 -4.94 -7.56 10.85
N ILE A 609 -4.42 -6.92 11.89
CA ILE A 609 -2.98 -6.98 12.24
C ILE A 609 -2.60 -8.40 12.65
N LEU A 610 -3.42 -9.06 13.48
CA LEU A 610 -3.16 -10.43 13.89
C LEU A 610 -3.22 -11.40 12.71
N GLU A 611 -4.17 -11.22 11.79
CA GLU A 611 -4.27 -12.04 10.57
C GLU A 611 -3.03 -11.85 9.69
N SER A 612 -2.63 -10.60 9.44
CA SER A 612 -1.41 -10.26 8.69
C SER A 612 -0.16 -10.92 9.30
N ALA A 613 0.04 -10.79 10.61
CA ALA A 613 1.17 -11.39 11.31
C ALA A 613 1.14 -12.92 11.28
N THR A 614 -0.05 -13.52 11.38
CA THR A 614 -0.23 -14.98 11.32
C THR A 614 0.16 -15.55 9.96
N GLN A 615 -0.37 -14.96 8.88
CA GLN A 615 -0.05 -15.40 7.53
C GLN A 615 1.39 -15.04 7.13
N GLY A 616 1.90 -13.91 7.63
CA GLY A 616 3.30 -13.50 7.43
C GLY A 616 4.29 -14.44 8.10
N ALA A 617 4.00 -14.91 9.32
CA ALA A 617 4.85 -15.85 10.05
C ALA A 617 4.83 -17.26 9.44
N ARG A 618 3.79 -17.64 8.69
CA ARG A 618 3.63 -18.97 8.07
C ARG A 618 3.83 -20.12 9.07
N GLY A 619 3.37 -19.93 10.31
CA GLY A 619 3.52 -20.90 11.41
C GLY A 619 4.86 -20.85 12.16
N ASP A 620 5.81 -19.99 11.77
CA ASP A 620 7.07 -19.78 12.50
C ASP A 620 6.84 -18.88 13.73
N GLU A 621 6.93 -19.48 14.92
CA GLU A 621 6.76 -18.75 16.18
C GLU A 621 7.80 -17.64 16.39
N ARG A 622 9.03 -17.79 15.87
CA ARG A 622 10.05 -16.76 16.00
C ARG A 622 9.65 -15.54 15.16
N LYS A 623 9.27 -15.75 13.90
CA LYS A 623 8.79 -14.65 13.04
C LYS A 623 7.54 -14.00 13.61
N MET A 624 6.62 -14.78 14.18
CA MET A 624 5.45 -14.24 14.87
C MET A 624 5.86 -13.29 16.01
N ARG A 625 6.79 -13.71 16.88
CA ARG A 625 7.31 -12.85 17.96
C ARG A 625 7.98 -11.60 17.41
N ASP A 626 8.78 -11.73 16.36
CA ASP A 626 9.48 -10.60 15.75
C ASP A 626 8.50 -9.60 15.11
N PHE A 627 7.46 -10.05 14.41
CA PHE A 627 6.43 -9.19 13.83
C PHE A 627 5.57 -8.50 14.90
N LEU A 628 5.14 -9.23 15.94
CA LEU A 628 4.35 -8.66 17.04
C LEU A 628 5.16 -7.71 17.92
N GLY A 629 6.47 -7.98 18.08
CA GLY A 629 7.41 -7.09 18.77
C GLY A 629 7.90 -5.90 17.96
N GLY A 630 7.50 -5.80 16.70
CA GLY A 630 7.90 -4.74 15.78
C GLY A 630 6.71 -4.16 15.00
N ILE A 631 5.59 -3.88 15.66
CA ILE A 631 4.44 -3.25 14.97
C ILE A 631 4.68 -1.75 14.85
N MET A 632 4.89 -1.28 13.63
CA MET A 632 5.15 0.13 13.34
C MET A 632 3.90 0.81 12.79
N LEU A 633 3.32 1.73 13.58
CA LEU A 633 2.11 2.46 13.22
C LEU A 633 2.46 3.77 12.49
N ILE A 634 2.08 3.85 11.22
CA ILE A 634 2.39 4.96 10.31
C ILE A 634 1.12 5.54 9.67
N GLY A 635 1.24 6.60 8.86
CA GLY A 635 0.11 7.22 8.19
C GLY A 635 -0.41 8.48 8.88
N GLY A 636 -1.48 9.07 8.33
CA GLY A 636 -2.05 10.31 8.86
C GLY A 636 -2.94 10.10 10.08
N ALA A 637 -3.75 9.04 10.05
CA ALA A 637 -4.68 8.73 11.12
C ALA A 637 -4.00 8.09 12.34
N SER A 638 -2.77 7.57 12.20
CA SER A 638 -1.99 7.09 13.35
C SER A 638 -1.55 8.18 14.32
N LYS A 639 -1.60 9.46 13.90
CA LYS A 639 -1.30 10.62 14.72
C LYS A 639 -2.37 10.90 15.78
N THR A 640 -3.50 10.20 15.75
CA THR A 640 -4.55 10.36 16.76
C THR A 640 -3.98 10.00 18.15
N PRO A 641 -4.02 10.93 19.13
CA PRO A 641 -3.48 10.69 20.46
C PRO A 641 -4.10 9.46 21.13
N GLY A 642 -3.31 8.67 21.85
CA GLY A 642 -3.78 7.46 22.55
C GLY A 642 -4.09 6.24 21.68
N LEU A 643 -4.10 6.37 20.34
CA LEU A 643 -4.48 5.26 19.45
C LEU A 643 -3.49 4.09 19.53
N ARG A 644 -2.20 4.41 19.67
CA ARG A 644 -1.11 3.43 19.75
C ARG A 644 -1.22 2.60 21.02
N GLU A 645 -1.35 3.27 22.17
CA GLU A 645 -1.46 2.65 23.48
C GLU A 645 -2.72 1.78 23.57
N PHE A 646 -3.83 2.27 22.99
CA PHE A 646 -5.07 1.53 22.93
C PHE A 646 -4.97 0.28 22.03
N LEU A 647 -4.35 0.40 20.85
CA LEU A 647 -4.13 -0.74 19.95
C LEU A 647 -3.23 -1.80 20.60
N GLU A 648 -2.14 -1.38 21.23
CA GLU A 648 -1.23 -2.28 21.95
C GLU A 648 -1.95 -3.04 23.07
N PHE A 649 -2.77 -2.33 23.86
CA PHE A 649 -3.59 -2.94 24.90
C PHE A 649 -4.53 -4.01 24.32
N ARG A 650 -5.25 -3.70 23.23
CA ARG A 650 -6.18 -4.65 22.59
C ARG A 650 -5.47 -5.88 22.02
N LEU A 651 -4.33 -5.70 21.37
CA LEU A 651 -3.55 -6.80 20.83
C LEU A 651 -3.08 -7.75 21.96
N ARG A 652 -2.67 -7.20 23.11
CA ARG A 652 -2.31 -7.99 24.29
C ARG A 652 -3.49 -8.77 24.88
N GLU A 653 -4.69 -8.17 24.89
CA GLU A 653 -5.92 -8.87 25.31
C GLU A 653 -6.28 -10.02 24.36
N LEU A 654 -6.16 -9.80 23.05
CA LEU A 654 -6.48 -10.81 22.03
C LEU A 654 -5.44 -11.92 21.93
N ARG A 655 -4.18 -11.65 22.27
CA ARG A 655 -3.08 -12.63 22.26
C ARG A 655 -2.28 -12.62 23.57
N PRO A 656 -2.84 -13.14 24.69
CA PRO A 656 -2.15 -13.13 25.99
C PRO A 656 -0.80 -13.88 25.97
N ASN A 657 -0.69 -14.91 25.14
CA ASN A 657 0.54 -15.71 25.00
C ASN A 657 1.72 -14.91 24.42
N TYR A 658 1.45 -13.81 23.72
CA TYR A 658 2.46 -12.90 23.14
C TYR A 658 2.48 -11.53 23.86
N GLY A 659 1.83 -11.44 25.03
CA GLY A 659 1.59 -10.14 25.68
C GLY A 659 2.86 -9.37 26.04
N LYS A 660 3.98 -10.06 26.29
CA LYS A 660 5.28 -9.45 26.60
C LYS A 660 6.01 -8.97 25.35
N GLU A 661 5.78 -9.65 24.25
CA GLU A 661 6.42 -9.41 22.97
C GLU A 661 5.72 -8.28 22.23
N ILE A 662 4.39 -8.16 22.32
CA ILE A 662 3.62 -7.14 21.59
C ILE A 662 4.09 -5.73 21.94
N LEU A 663 4.59 -5.03 20.91
CA LEU A 663 5.04 -3.65 20.97
C LEU A 663 4.51 -2.90 19.76
N VAL A 664 3.73 -1.83 20.00
CA VAL A 664 3.25 -0.94 18.96
C VAL A 664 3.98 0.39 19.08
N GLY A 665 4.83 0.70 18.11
CA GLY A 665 5.69 1.89 18.11
C GLY A 665 5.32 2.88 17.01
N PRO A 666 5.57 4.19 17.21
CA PRO A 666 5.71 5.10 16.08
C PRO A 666 7.00 4.78 15.31
N PRO A 667 7.21 5.35 14.12
CA PRO A 667 8.52 5.29 13.48
C PRO A 667 9.60 5.89 14.39
N PRO A 668 10.83 5.35 14.37
CA PRO A 668 11.93 5.81 15.23
C PRO A 668 12.39 7.23 14.85
N ARG A 669 13.20 7.84 15.73
CA ARG A 669 13.81 9.18 15.55
C ARG A 669 12.80 10.33 15.44
N GLU A 670 11.62 10.16 16.05
CA GLU A 670 10.54 11.18 16.06
C GLU A 670 10.14 11.63 14.64
N PHE A 671 10.29 10.76 13.64
CA PHE A 671 9.80 11.06 12.31
C PHE A 671 8.28 11.18 12.30
N ASP A 672 7.76 12.16 11.56
CA ASP A 672 6.32 12.27 11.35
C ASP A 672 5.82 10.97 10.66
N PRO A 673 4.87 10.24 11.27
CA PRO A 673 4.26 9.04 10.69
C PRO A 673 3.74 9.23 9.26
N GLN A 674 3.40 10.46 8.88
CA GLN A 674 2.93 10.81 7.54
C GLN A 674 4.02 10.82 6.46
N VAL A 675 5.30 10.94 6.82
CA VAL A 675 6.39 11.15 5.85
C VAL A 675 7.40 10.01 5.80
N VAL A 676 7.36 9.06 6.73
CA VAL A 676 8.33 7.96 6.84
C VAL A 676 8.44 7.13 5.56
N ILE A 677 7.31 6.85 4.89
CA ILE A 677 7.27 6.13 3.61
C ILE A 677 8.06 6.91 2.55
N TRP A 678 7.83 8.22 2.44
CA TRP A 678 8.55 9.06 1.47
C TRP A 678 10.05 9.12 1.79
N LYS A 679 10.42 9.25 3.08
CA LYS A 679 11.83 9.23 3.51
C LYS A 679 12.51 7.93 3.12
N GLY A 680 11.83 6.80 3.30
CA GLY A 680 12.32 5.51 2.85
C GLY A 680 12.56 5.40 1.35
N GLY A 681 11.67 6.00 0.55
CA GLY A 681 11.85 6.07 -0.91
C GLY A 681 13.08 6.90 -1.28
N SER A 682 13.38 7.96 -0.52
CA SER A 682 14.62 8.74 -0.67
C SER A 682 15.85 7.93 -0.31
N VAL A 683 15.81 7.16 0.79
CA VAL A 683 16.91 6.25 1.17
C VAL A 683 17.12 5.18 0.09
N PHE A 684 16.04 4.54 -0.37
CA PHE A 684 16.07 3.52 -1.41
C PHE A 684 16.65 4.05 -2.74
N GLY A 685 16.23 5.24 -3.17
CA GLY A 685 16.71 5.83 -4.42
C GLY A 685 18.18 6.29 -4.39
N ARG A 686 18.81 6.33 -3.20
CA ARG A 686 20.23 6.66 -2.99
C ARG A 686 21.10 5.43 -2.73
N LEU A 687 20.53 4.23 -2.75
CA LEU A 687 21.32 3.01 -2.68
C LEU A 687 22.23 2.93 -3.91
N SER A 688 23.45 2.44 -3.71
CA SER A 688 24.44 2.26 -4.78
C SER A 688 23.84 1.47 -5.95
N PRO A 689 24.26 1.75 -7.20
CA PRO A 689 23.86 0.96 -8.37
C PRO A 689 24.08 -0.55 -8.20
N ALA A 690 25.10 -0.97 -7.45
CA ALA A 690 25.34 -2.39 -7.15
C ALA A 690 24.27 -3.04 -6.25
N GLY A 691 23.39 -2.24 -5.62
CA GLY A 691 22.30 -2.70 -4.76
C GLY A 691 20.90 -2.35 -5.27
N ASN A 692 20.77 -1.72 -6.44
CA ASN A 692 19.47 -1.33 -7.00
C ASN A 692 19.48 -1.36 -8.55
N ASP A 693 19.13 -2.53 -9.10
CA ASP A 693 18.97 -2.76 -10.55
C ASP A 693 17.52 -2.53 -11.04
N SER A 694 16.63 -2.02 -10.19
CA SER A 694 15.19 -1.85 -10.50
C SER A 694 14.85 -0.59 -11.29
N TRP A 695 15.86 0.17 -11.74
CA TRP A 695 15.65 1.34 -12.57
C TRP A 695 15.20 0.98 -13.99
N ILE A 696 14.08 1.54 -14.39
CA ILE A 696 13.47 1.44 -15.70
C ILE A 696 13.77 2.72 -16.47
N SER A 697 14.54 2.64 -17.56
CA SER A 697 14.80 3.78 -18.43
C SER A 697 13.69 3.99 -19.46
N LYS A 698 13.58 5.23 -19.97
CA LYS A 698 12.60 5.56 -21.02
C LYS A 698 12.75 4.67 -22.26
N TYR A 699 13.99 4.43 -22.67
CA TYR A 699 14.28 3.59 -23.84
C TYR A 699 13.82 2.14 -23.65
N GLU A 700 14.13 1.53 -22.50
CA GLU A 700 13.64 0.18 -22.19
C GLU A 700 12.11 0.15 -22.21
N TYR A 701 11.46 1.12 -21.57
CA TYR A 701 10.01 1.18 -21.47
C TYR A 701 9.30 1.39 -22.82
N ASP A 702 9.89 2.19 -23.71
CA ASP A 702 9.37 2.36 -25.08
C ASP A 702 9.45 1.05 -25.89
N MET A 703 10.43 0.19 -25.61
CA MET A 703 10.62 -1.09 -26.30
C MET A 703 9.74 -2.23 -25.76
N LEU A 704 9.71 -2.39 -24.44
CA LEU A 704 9.10 -3.57 -23.79
C LEU A 704 7.82 -3.24 -23.00
N GLY A 705 7.55 -1.96 -22.76
CA GLY A 705 6.40 -1.51 -21.98
C GLY A 705 6.37 -2.12 -20.58
N SER A 706 5.16 -2.47 -20.12
CA SER A 706 4.93 -3.05 -18.79
C SER A 706 5.56 -4.44 -18.57
N ARG A 707 6.01 -5.14 -19.62
CA ARG A 707 6.66 -6.46 -19.48
C ARG A 707 7.96 -6.40 -18.69
N LEU A 708 8.60 -5.23 -18.67
CA LEU A 708 9.82 -4.98 -17.87
C LEU A 708 9.61 -5.22 -16.38
N LEU A 709 8.39 -5.02 -15.88
CA LEU A 709 8.10 -5.13 -14.46
C LEU A 709 8.36 -6.55 -13.92
N ASN A 710 8.25 -7.59 -14.77
CA ASN A 710 8.61 -8.96 -14.39
C ASN A 710 10.11 -9.14 -14.07
N ASN A 711 10.98 -8.28 -14.60
CA ASN A 711 12.44 -8.41 -14.49
C ASN A 711 13.09 -7.27 -13.69
N LYS A 712 12.42 -6.11 -13.58
CA LYS A 712 12.95 -4.90 -12.96
C LYS A 712 12.31 -4.59 -11.61
N CYS A 713 11.29 -5.30 -11.16
CA CYS A 713 10.78 -5.13 -9.79
C CYS A 713 11.61 -5.92 -8.78
N MET A 714 11.81 -5.36 -7.58
CA MET A 714 12.45 -6.05 -6.45
C MET A 714 11.50 -7.00 -5.70
N PHE A 715 10.29 -7.18 -6.22
CA PHE A 715 9.22 -8.02 -5.70
C PHE A 715 8.56 -8.75 -6.86
N ALA A 716 7.83 -9.83 -6.58
CA ALA A 716 7.09 -10.54 -7.61
C ALA A 716 6.01 -9.61 -8.20
N TRP A 717 6.23 -9.21 -9.46
CA TRP A 717 5.28 -8.39 -10.22
C TRP A 717 4.00 -9.16 -10.47
#